data_AF-A0A1C7M0W8-F1
#
_entry.id   AF-A0A1C7M0W8-F1
#
_cell.length_a   1.000
_cell.length_b   1.000
_cell.length_c   1.000
_cell.angle_alpha   90.00
_cell.angle_beta   90.00
_cell.angle_gamma   90.00
#
_symmetry.space_group_name_H-M   'P 1'
#
loop_
_entity.id
_entity.type
_entity.pdbx_description
1 polymer ?
#
loop_
_entity_poly.entity_id
_entity_poly.type
_entity_poly.pdbx_seq_one_letter_code
_entity_poly.pdbx_strand_id
1 'polypeptide(L)'
;MSFKALASLLAVVAALQVANGALTRRVACPDGVHTATNAACCALFPIVDDLQANLFDGGECGEETHESLRLTFHDAIGFSTAINERGEFGGGGADGSIITFDTVETAFHANNGIDEIVDTQKPFIAKHNISAGDFIQLAGAVGFSNCAGAPQLEFLFGRPAAIAPSPDLLVPEPFDTITSILARFDDAGFTPEEVVALLSSHSVAAADHVDPTIPGTPFDSTFSSFDTQVFIEVQLRGTLFPGTGGNQGEVESPLRGEIRLQSDHDLARDSRTACEWQSFVGNQAKLQSAFKAAMAKLAVVGQDVSQMVDCSEVIPVPRAADQTAHLPAGFTQNDIERVRHGCIPRSSGQPWPGYLRRSGSPVLNTDSLLSFDKTYLTTHMHIPFTPNHIQLVSACYPPSAALLTSGPEYRPNSQELSRLTYYAANRPGKINKLSNELEKRIKIECRKAQAGNIRARASLLITLYIFKSLATECRRDMSLLSSSLVSSVNVTLSALSSDLEIAARAASVFTAWTTYTDGHLIGVDRHVTEDYLSCLQNFSRMGHIESDDHEVRNRCRLVGLAALMAAVNSEALYHSFTHFQSQVSVIMRALLAPLLQVEILVLEHEAAEIKEQPNSAILEEFRTRPALERRAASIHIHIDGDKGPSSGDVANTALRAMSSLLGHTNGAQSAVVLKASFDCLDGIGGWDKVEHCQWIAEKAAEWTQYNTAMQYPRDWWNAW
;
A
#
# COMPACT_ATOMS: atom_id res chain seq x y z
N MET A 1 -27.97 60.63 36.02
CA MET A 1 -26.59 60.39 36.52
C MET A 1 -26.24 58.91 36.75
N SER A 2 -27.15 57.94 36.50
CA SER A 2 -26.94 56.51 36.80
C SER A 2 -26.13 55.72 35.75
N PHE A 3 -26.19 56.10 34.47
CA PHE A 3 -25.49 55.35 33.39
C PHE A 3 -23.97 55.49 33.39
N LYS A 4 -23.43 56.61 33.86
CA LYS A 4 -21.97 56.81 33.93
C LYS A 4 -21.33 55.97 35.04
N ALA A 5 -22.04 55.73 36.15
CA ALA A 5 -21.54 54.89 37.23
C ALA A 5 -21.50 53.40 36.83
N LEU A 6 -22.50 52.93 36.07
CA LEU A 6 -22.56 51.55 35.59
C LEU A 6 -21.49 51.24 34.54
N ALA A 7 -21.24 52.18 33.62
CA ALA A 7 -20.19 52.04 32.61
C ALA A 7 -18.77 52.03 33.25
N SER A 8 -18.55 52.86 34.28
CA SER A 8 -17.29 52.85 35.03
C SER A 8 -17.10 51.57 35.83
N LEU A 9 -18.17 51.00 36.41
CA LEU A 9 -18.08 49.73 37.14
C LEU A 9 -17.79 48.56 36.20
N LEU A 10 -18.40 48.52 35.01
CA LEU A 10 -18.13 47.51 33.98
C LEU A 10 -16.71 47.63 33.40
N ALA A 11 -16.19 48.85 33.24
CA ALA A 11 -14.82 49.07 32.80
C ALA A 11 -13.80 48.62 33.87
N VAL A 12 -14.10 48.82 35.16
CA VAL A 12 -13.24 48.36 36.27
C VAL A 12 -13.32 46.84 36.44
N VAL A 13 -14.49 46.22 36.27
CA VAL A 13 -14.62 44.75 36.28
C VAL A 13 -13.93 44.12 35.07
N ALA A 14 -14.04 44.73 33.88
CA ALA A 14 -13.30 44.28 32.70
C ALA A 14 -11.77 44.44 32.87
N ALA A 15 -11.31 45.55 33.47
CA ALA A 15 -9.89 45.75 33.78
C ALA A 15 -9.38 44.78 34.87
N LEU A 16 -10.22 44.43 35.86
CA LEU A 16 -9.90 43.42 36.87
C LEU A 16 -9.93 41.98 36.33
N GLN A 17 -10.76 41.68 35.32
CA GLN A 17 -10.72 40.38 34.62
C GLN A 17 -9.51 40.24 33.69
N VAL A 18 -9.03 41.35 33.11
CA VAL A 18 -7.76 41.36 32.36
C VAL A 18 -6.55 41.28 33.29
N ALA A 19 -6.64 41.79 34.52
CA ALA A 19 -5.56 41.70 35.51
C ALA A 19 -5.48 40.34 36.26
N ASN A 20 -6.54 39.53 36.24
CA ASN A 20 -6.57 38.18 36.82
C ASN A 20 -6.29 37.05 35.81
N GLY A 21 -6.00 37.38 34.55
CA GLY A 21 -5.23 36.49 33.68
C GLY A 21 -3.81 36.45 34.22
N ALA A 22 -3.57 35.61 35.23
CA ALA A 22 -2.25 35.39 35.78
C ALA A 22 -1.27 35.22 34.62
N LEU A 23 -0.19 36.02 34.62
CA LEU A 23 1.00 35.75 33.81
C LEU A 23 1.47 34.34 34.18
N THR A 24 0.96 33.31 33.50
CA THR A 24 1.43 31.94 33.68
C THR A 24 2.90 31.99 33.31
N ARG A 25 3.75 31.91 34.34
CA ARG A 25 5.19 32.10 34.18
C ARG A 25 5.70 30.93 33.34
N ARG A 26 6.01 31.21 32.06
CA ARG A 26 6.59 30.22 31.16
C ARG A 26 8.09 30.10 31.39
N VAL A 27 8.60 28.90 31.19
CA VAL A 27 10.02 28.54 31.20
C VAL A 27 10.48 28.47 29.75
N ALA A 28 11.61 29.09 29.43
CA ALA A 28 12.24 28.92 28.12
C ALA A 28 12.86 27.52 28.04
N CYS A 29 12.54 26.77 26.98
CA CYS A 29 13.06 25.43 26.79
C CYS A 29 14.52 25.47 26.31
N PRO A 30 15.31 24.40 26.57
CA PRO A 30 16.73 24.37 26.21
C PRO A 30 17.02 24.49 24.71
N ASP A 31 16.03 24.22 23.86
CA ASP A 31 16.12 24.35 22.40
C ASP A 31 16.21 25.81 21.91
N GLY A 32 15.89 26.78 22.76
CA GLY A 32 15.87 28.21 22.42
C GLY A 32 14.73 28.62 21.48
N VAL A 33 13.81 27.71 21.17
CA VAL A 33 12.67 27.94 20.26
C VAL A 33 11.37 27.93 21.05
N HIS A 34 11.20 26.98 21.97
CA HIS A 34 9.94 26.75 22.65
C HIS A 34 9.91 27.34 24.08
N THR A 35 8.70 27.54 24.59
CA THR A 35 8.46 27.89 25.99
C THR A 35 7.36 27.01 26.55
N ALA A 36 7.52 26.51 27.77
CA ALA A 36 6.54 25.67 28.44
C ALA A 36 6.02 26.30 29.73
N THR A 37 4.79 25.98 30.13
CA THR A 37 4.23 26.33 31.45
C THR A 37 4.88 25.55 32.59
N ASN A 38 5.38 24.34 32.31
CA ASN A 38 6.20 23.55 33.21
C ASN A 38 7.50 23.09 32.51
N ALA A 39 8.64 23.21 33.18
CA ALA A 39 9.94 22.83 32.63
C ALA A 39 10.01 21.35 32.19
N ALA A 40 9.22 20.46 32.82
CA ALA A 40 9.16 19.05 32.45
C ALA A 40 8.66 18.84 31.01
N CYS A 41 7.76 19.70 30.52
CA CYS A 41 7.21 19.58 29.16
C CYS A 41 8.23 19.93 28.07
N CYS A 42 9.31 20.63 28.40
CA CYS A 42 10.33 21.03 27.42
C CYS A 42 11.01 19.83 26.75
N ALA A 43 11.10 18.68 27.44
CA ALA A 43 11.67 17.46 26.85
C ALA A 43 10.80 16.87 25.74
N LEU A 44 9.52 17.26 25.66
CA LEU A 44 8.56 16.67 24.73
C LEU A 44 8.58 17.34 23.36
N PHE A 45 8.91 18.64 23.23
CA PHE A 45 8.94 19.33 21.93
C PHE A 45 9.84 18.62 20.90
N PRO A 46 11.08 18.22 21.22
CA PRO A 46 11.90 17.45 20.28
C PRO A 46 11.31 16.08 19.92
N ILE A 47 10.54 15.46 20.83
CA ILE A 47 9.85 14.19 20.56
C ILE A 47 8.69 14.43 19.59
N VAL A 48 7.89 15.49 19.80
CA VAL A 48 6.80 15.89 18.91
C VAL A 48 7.35 16.20 17.51
N ASP A 49 8.45 16.93 17.40
CA ASP A 49 9.10 17.22 16.11
C ASP A 49 9.55 15.94 15.40
N ASP A 50 10.13 14.99 16.13
CA ASP A 50 10.59 13.70 15.60
C ASP A 50 9.43 12.78 15.21
N LEU A 51 8.37 12.75 16.02
CA LEU A 51 7.12 12.04 15.74
C LEU A 51 6.49 12.57 14.46
N GLN A 52 6.34 13.89 14.35
CA GLN A 52 5.81 14.47 13.13
C GLN A 52 6.71 14.12 11.95
N ALA A 53 8.00 14.41 11.99
CA ALA A 53 8.88 14.22 10.84
C ALA A 53 9.05 12.75 10.40
N ASN A 54 9.06 11.80 11.33
CA ASN A 54 9.55 10.44 11.07
C ASN A 54 8.59 9.30 11.45
N LEU A 55 7.59 9.52 12.31
CA LEU A 55 6.55 8.52 12.59
C LEU A 55 5.30 8.79 11.76
N PHE A 56 4.78 10.02 11.79
CA PHE A 56 3.56 10.41 11.08
C PHE A 56 3.82 10.94 9.69
N ASP A 57 4.94 10.54 9.11
CA ASP A 57 5.32 10.85 7.74
C ASP A 57 5.22 12.35 7.42
N GLY A 58 5.35 13.10 8.49
CA GLY A 58 5.07 14.49 8.58
C GLY A 58 3.66 14.97 8.81
N GLY A 59 3.13 14.74 9.98
CA GLY A 59 1.85 15.34 10.26
C GLY A 59 0.74 14.85 9.32
N GLU A 60 0.87 13.66 8.73
CA GLU A 60 -0.20 13.02 7.98
C GLU A 60 -1.16 12.31 8.96
N CYS A 61 -2.46 12.42 8.68
CA CYS A 61 -3.47 11.53 9.26
C CYS A 61 -3.58 10.31 8.36
N GLY A 62 -2.62 9.40 8.51
CA GLY A 62 -2.51 8.14 7.76
C GLY A 62 -2.35 6.95 8.71
N GLU A 63 -1.82 5.85 8.18
CA GLU A 63 -1.79 4.55 8.88
C GLU A 63 -1.16 4.64 10.28
N GLU A 64 0.08 5.15 10.38
CA GLU A 64 0.77 5.25 11.66
C GLU A 64 0.02 6.14 12.68
N THR A 65 -0.78 7.11 12.23
CA THR A 65 -1.67 7.90 13.08
C THR A 65 -2.84 7.07 13.58
N HIS A 66 -3.49 6.30 12.70
CA HIS A 66 -4.62 5.42 13.05
C HIS A 66 -4.18 4.34 14.04
N GLU A 67 -3.07 3.67 13.74
CA GLU A 67 -2.49 2.64 14.60
C GLU A 67 -2.06 3.21 15.96
N SER A 68 -1.46 4.41 15.98
CA SER A 68 -1.07 5.06 17.25
C SER A 68 -2.27 5.45 18.09
N LEU A 69 -3.37 5.90 17.47
CA LEU A 69 -4.62 6.19 18.18
C LEU A 69 -5.24 4.90 18.74
N ARG A 70 -5.30 3.82 17.94
CA ARG A 70 -5.74 2.50 18.39
C ARG A 70 -4.88 1.99 19.56
N LEU A 71 -3.56 2.11 19.48
CA LEU A 71 -2.64 1.69 20.53
C LEU A 71 -2.93 2.35 21.88
N THR A 72 -3.39 3.61 21.91
CA THR A 72 -3.78 4.28 23.16
C THR A 72 -4.90 3.55 23.89
N PHE A 73 -5.86 2.98 23.15
CA PHE A 73 -6.98 2.22 23.71
C PHE A 73 -6.53 0.85 24.19
N HIS A 74 -5.76 0.14 23.36
CA HIS A 74 -5.32 -1.22 23.67
C HIS A 74 -4.39 -1.28 24.89
N ASP A 75 -3.55 -0.26 25.11
CA ASP A 75 -2.80 -0.07 26.36
C ASP A 75 -3.76 0.25 27.53
N ALA A 76 -4.52 1.34 27.40
CA ALA A 76 -5.28 1.89 28.52
C ALA A 76 -6.43 1.02 29.04
N ILE A 77 -7.09 0.25 28.17
CA ILE A 77 -8.24 -0.59 28.57
C ILE A 77 -7.81 -1.88 29.27
N GLY A 78 -6.50 -2.20 29.27
CA GLY A 78 -5.86 -3.25 30.06
C GLY A 78 -5.85 -2.95 31.57
N PHE A 79 -7.03 -2.70 32.13
CA PHE A 79 -7.26 -2.35 33.53
C PHE A 79 -8.62 -2.84 33.97
N SER A 80 -8.72 -3.55 35.10
CA SER A 80 -9.96 -4.06 35.66
C SER A 80 -10.04 -3.82 37.16
N THR A 81 -11.04 -3.05 37.60
CA THR A 81 -11.32 -2.87 39.02
C THR A 81 -11.80 -4.17 39.65
N ALA A 82 -12.66 -4.92 38.95
CA ALA A 82 -13.22 -6.18 39.41
C ALA A 82 -12.16 -7.27 39.63
N ILE A 83 -11.08 -7.32 38.82
CA ILE A 83 -9.95 -8.23 39.07
C ILE A 83 -9.14 -7.77 40.29
N ASN A 84 -8.83 -6.47 40.36
CA ASN A 84 -8.08 -5.89 41.47
C ASN A 84 -8.78 -6.10 42.82
N GLU A 85 -10.11 -5.97 42.88
CA GLU A 85 -10.91 -6.21 44.09
C GLU A 85 -10.86 -7.66 44.59
N ARG A 86 -10.53 -8.62 43.72
CA ARG A 86 -10.30 -10.03 44.10
C ARG A 86 -8.88 -10.30 44.60
N GLY A 87 -8.00 -9.29 44.61
CA GLY A 87 -6.60 -9.43 45.00
C GLY A 87 -5.70 -10.00 43.90
N GLU A 88 -6.17 -10.03 42.66
CA GLU A 88 -5.41 -10.39 41.45
C GLU A 88 -4.93 -9.12 40.73
N PHE A 89 -3.88 -9.19 39.91
CA PHE A 89 -3.43 -8.04 39.12
C PHE A 89 -4.39 -7.83 37.93
N GLY A 90 -5.16 -6.75 37.97
CA GLY A 90 -6.15 -6.40 36.95
C GLY A 90 -5.60 -5.61 35.77
N GLY A 91 -4.28 -5.50 35.60
CA GLY A 91 -3.66 -4.64 34.59
C GLY A 91 -3.45 -3.20 35.08
N GLY A 92 -2.47 -2.52 34.48
CA GLY A 92 -2.01 -1.19 34.91
C GLY A 92 -2.68 -0.01 34.19
N GLY A 93 -3.51 -0.27 33.18
CA GLY A 93 -4.15 0.76 32.37
C GLY A 93 -3.16 1.45 31.44
N ALA A 94 -3.21 2.78 31.36
CA ALA A 94 -2.36 3.56 30.47
C ALA A 94 -0.91 3.64 31.00
N ASP A 95 -0.19 2.52 31.03
CA ASP A 95 1.13 2.35 31.63
C ASP A 95 2.23 1.93 30.63
N GLY A 96 1.88 1.68 29.37
CA GLY A 96 2.80 1.19 28.34
C GLY A 96 3.19 -0.27 28.48
N SER A 97 2.40 -1.06 29.20
CA SER A 97 2.58 -2.50 29.36
C SER A 97 2.58 -3.22 28.01
N ILE A 98 1.74 -2.80 27.06
CA ILE A 98 1.66 -3.40 25.73
C ILE A 98 2.95 -3.27 24.90
N ILE A 99 3.77 -2.24 25.15
CA ILE A 99 5.10 -2.10 24.54
C ILE A 99 6.17 -2.80 25.39
N THR A 100 6.06 -2.71 26.71
CA THR A 100 7.06 -3.23 27.65
C THR A 100 7.07 -4.76 27.69
N PHE A 101 5.90 -5.36 27.54
CA PHE A 101 5.64 -6.80 27.54
C PHE A 101 4.99 -7.25 26.23
N ASP A 102 5.43 -6.67 25.13
CA ASP A 102 4.89 -6.88 23.79
C ASP A 102 4.79 -8.36 23.41
N THR A 103 5.81 -9.17 23.74
CA THR A 103 5.80 -10.61 23.43
C THR A 103 4.65 -11.39 24.09
N VAL A 104 4.03 -10.81 25.11
CA VAL A 104 2.85 -11.37 25.79
C VAL A 104 1.59 -10.73 25.24
N GLU A 105 1.48 -9.40 25.31
CA GLU A 105 0.23 -8.71 25.05
C GLU A 105 -0.14 -8.66 23.56
N THR A 106 0.82 -8.51 22.65
CA THR A 106 0.51 -8.48 21.21
C THR A 106 0.15 -9.87 20.67
N ALA A 107 0.39 -10.93 21.45
CA ALA A 107 -0.06 -12.29 21.12
C ALA A 107 -1.52 -12.56 21.50
N PHE A 108 -2.17 -11.68 22.26
CA PHE A 108 -3.60 -11.79 22.56
C PHE A 108 -4.42 -11.58 21.29
N HIS A 109 -5.49 -12.35 21.12
CA HIS A 109 -6.30 -12.31 19.89
C HIS A 109 -6.88 -10.91 19.63
N ALA A 110 -7.37 -10.24 20.68
CA ALA A 110 -7.91 -8.88 20.58
C ALA A 110 -6.85 -7.83 20.18
N ASN A 111 -5.55 -8.12 20.36
CA ASN A 111 -4.44 -7.23 20.02
C ASN A 111 -3.82 -7.53 18.64
N ASN A 112 -4.46 -8.37 17.81
CA ASN A 112 -3.95 -8.67 16.48
C ASN A 112 -3.69 -7.39 15.65
N GLY A 113 -2.52 -7.31 15.01
CA GLY A 113 -2.02 -6.15 14.26
C GLY A 113 -1.45 -5.00 15.08
N ILE A 114 -1.41 -5.08 16.42
CA ILE A 114 -0.80 -4.04 17.25
C ILE A 114 0.74 -4.11 17.26
N ASP A 115 1.31 -5.28 16.99
CA ASP A 115 2.75 -5.52 16.98
C ASP A 115 3.51 -4.62 16.00
N GLU A 116 2.93 -4.35 14.82
CA GLU A 116 3.55 -3.48 13.81
C GLU A 116 3.84 -2.05 14.33
N ILE A 117 2.86 -1.43 14.98
CA ILE A 117 3.01 -0.08 15.52
C ILE A 117 3.85 -0.07 16.81
N VAL A 118 3.74 -1.11 17.65
CA VAL A 118 4.60 -1.29 18.83
C VAL A 118 6.07 -1.34 18.42
N ASP A 119 6.42 -2.16 17.43
CA ASP A 119 7.79 -2.27 16.93
C ASP A 119 8.27 -1.01 16.23
N THR A 120 7.36 -0.26 15.62
CA THR A 120 7.66 1.04 15.01
C THR A 120 7.91 2.13 16.08
N GLN A 121 7.21 2.11 17.21
CA GLN A 121 7.34 3.11 18.29
C GLN A 121 8.52 2.85 19.25
N LYS A 122 8.89 1.59 19.51
CA LYS A 122 9.99 1.20 20.43
C LYS A 122 11.32 1.96 20.21
N PRO A 123 11.83 2.14 18.97
CA PRO A 123 13.07 2.88 18.74
C PRO A 123 12.99 4.36 19.17
N PHE A 124 11.83 5.00 19.07
CA PHE A 124 11.63 6.37 19.52
C PHE A 124 11.64 6.47 21.04
N ILE A 125 10.97 5.53 21.73
CA ILE A 125 10.98 5.41 23.20
C ILE A 125 12.42 5.29 23.70
N ALA A 126 13.20 4.39 23.11
CA ALA A 126 14.60 4.20 23.45
C ALA A 126 15.47 5.43 23.14
N LYS A 127 15.25 6.09 22.00
CA LYS A 127 16.00 7.28 21.56
C LYS A 127 15.77 8.48 22.51
N HIS A 128 14.54 8.69 22.94
CA HIS A 128 14.15 9.84 23.76
C HIS A 128 14.14 9.57 25.26
N ASN A 129 14.36 8.32 25.67
CA ASN A 129 14.39 7.91 27.07
C ASN A 129 13.14 8.37 27.85
N ILE A 130 11.98 8.09 27.28
CA ILE A 130 10.65 8.39 27.83
C ILE A 130 9.96 7.07 28.22
N SER A 131 9.02 7.09 29.17
CA SER A 131 8.27 5.87 29.51
C SER A 131 7.39 5.45 28.32
N ALA A 132 7.15 4.14 28.20
CA ALA A 132 6.30 3.61 27.15
C ALA A 132 4.88 4.19 27.23
N GLY A 133 4.29 4.26 28.43
CA GLY A 133 2.95 4.82 28.62
C GLY A 133 2.86 6.30 28.22
N ASP A 134 3.86 7.12 28.57
CA ASP A 134 3.86 8.53 28.15
C ASP A 134 4.01 8.65 26.63
N PHE A 135 4.83 7.81 26.02
CA PHE A 135 5.04 7.84 24.57
C PHE A 135 3.80 7.42 23.79
N ILE A 136 3.10 6.35 24.19
CA ILE A 136 1.88 5.88 23.52
C ILE A 136 0.83 7.00 23.49
N GLN A 137 0.57 7.61 24.65
CA GLN A 137 -0.45 8.66 24.77
C GLN A 137 -0.02 9.96 24.06
N LEU A 138 1.28 10.27 24.04
CA LEU A 138 1.83 11.40 23.28
C LEU A 138 1.69 11.16 21.78
N ALA A 139 2.09 10.00 21.29
CA ALA A 139 2.02 9.62 19.88
C ALA A 139 0.57 9.63 19.39
N GLY A 140 -0.37 9.04 20.15
CA GLY A 140 -1.79 9.08 19.82
C GLY A 140 -2.34 10.51 19.75
N ALA A 141 -2.02 11.37 20.72
CA ALA A 141 -2.49 12.76 20.72
C ALA A 141 -1.86 13.62 19.60
N VAL A 142 -0.57 13.46 19.33
CA VAL A 142 0.14 14.18 18.25
C VAL A 142 -0.35 13.70 16.88
N GLY A 143 -0.40 12.40 16.65
CA GLY A 143 -0.88 11.81 15.40
C GLY A 143 -2.31 12.25 15.11
N PHE A 144 -3.20 12.12 16.08
CA PHE A 144 -4.60 12.52 15.92
C PHE A 144 -4.78 14.02 15.65
N SER A 145 -3.89 14.89 16.14
CA SER A 145 -3.92 16.32 15.83
C SER A 145 -3.73 16.64 14.34
N ASN A 146 -3.22 15.70 13.56
CA ASN A 146 -3.01 15.83 12.12
C ASN A 146 -4.31 15.70 11.30
N CYS A 147 -5.30 15.01 11.87
CA CYS A 147 -6.58 14.75 11.25
C CYS A 147 -7.44 16.02 11.23
N ALA A 148 -7.91 16.40 10.05
CA ALA A 148 -8.77 17.57 9.93
C ALA A 148 -10.06 17.36 10.72
N GLY A 149 -10.46 18.34 11.53
CA GLY A 149 -11.65 18.23 12.37
C GLY A 149 -11.42 17.61 13.75
N ALA A 150 -10.21 17.12 14.06
CA ALA A 150 -9.90 16.60 15.40
C ALA A 150 -9.92 17.71 16.47
N PRO A 151 -10.37 17.43 17.70
CA PRO A 151 -10.08 18.29 18.85
C PRO A 151 -8.61 18.14 19.28
N GLN A 152 -8.02 19.20 19.85
CA GLN A 152 -6.71 19.10 20.50
C GLN A 152 -6.86 18.32 21.81
N LEU A 153 -6.29 17.12 21.88
CA LEU A 153 -6.40 16.25 23.06
C LEU A 153 -5.57 16.79 24.25
N GLU A 154 -5.97 16.39 25.45
CA GLU A 154 -5.18 16.62 26.66
C GLU A 154 -4.01 15.64 26.72
N PHE A 155 -2.85 16.08 27.20
CA PHE A 155 -1.70 15.23 27.43
C PHE A 155 -1.08 15.51 28.80
N LEU A 156 -1.23 14.56 29.73
CA LEU A 156 -0.55 14.57 31.01
C LEU A 156 0.71 13.71 30.93
N PHE A 157 1.83 14.21 31.46
CA PHE A 157 3.14 13.59 31.44
C PHE A 157 3.53 13.06 32.83
N GLY A 158 4.13 11.87 32.90
CA GLY A 158 4.68 11.30 34.13
C GLY A 158 4.22 9.89 34.47
N ARG A 159 3.84 9.07 33.48
CA ARG A 159 3.45 7.67 33.71
C ARG A 159 4.65 6.85 34.18
N PRO A 160 4.53 6.07 35.26
CA PRO A 160 5.56 5.13 35.69
C PRO A 160 5.72 4.00 34.67
N ALA A 161 6.84 3.28 34.74
CA ALA A 161 7.02 2.07 33.95
C ALA A 161 6.05 0.97 34.40
N ALA A 162 5.46 0.26 33.43
CA ALA A 162 4.64 -0.92 33.70
C ALA A 162 5.39 -1.98 34.53
N ILE A 163 4.69 -2.60 35.46
CA ILE A 163 5.27 -3.57 36.42
C ILE A 163 4.99 -5.03 36.04
N ALA A 164 3.99 -5.28 35.20
CA ALA A 164 3.57 -6.58 34.72
C ALA A 164 2.72 -6.43 33.44
N PRO A 165 2.62 -7.47 32.59
CA PRO A 165 1.71 -7.44 31.44
C PRO A 165 0.25 -7.39 31.88
N SER A 166 -0.59 -6.74 31.08
CA SER A 166 -2.04 -6.80 31.23
C SER A 166 -2.57 -8.24 31.14
N PRO A 167 -3.59 -8.61 31.94
CA PRO A 167 -4.35 -9.83 31.70
C PRO A 167 -5.01 -9.85 30.32
N ASP A 168 -5.07 -11.03 29.70
CA ASP A 168 -5.85 -11.24 28.47
C ASP A 168 -7.37 -11.04 28.73
N LEU A 169 -8.15 -10.91 27.65
CA LEU A 169 -9.61 -10.74 27.64
C LEU A 169 -10.11 -9.41 28.23
N LEU A 170 -9.23 -8.43 28.40
CA LEU A 170 -9.59 -7.08 28.85
C LEU A 170 -9.89 -6.10 27.71
N VAL A 171 -9.46 -6.42 26.49
CA VAL A 171 -9.72 -5.65 25.27
C VAL A 171 -10.97 -6.22 24.57
N PRO A 172 -12.02 -5.41 24.33
CA PRO A 172 -13.22 -5.86 23.61
C PRO A 172 -12.94 -6.31 22.17
N GLU A 173 -13.68 -7.31 21.71
CA GLU A 173 -13.58 -7.86 20.36
C GLU A 173 -14.77 -7.44 19.49
N PRO A 174 -14.61 -7.36 18.15
CA PRO A 174 -15.67 -6.86 17.26
C PRO A 174 -16.91 -7.78 17.22
N PHE A 175 -16.80 -9.01 17.73
CA PHE A 175 -17.91 -9.97 17.83
C PHE A 175 -18.49 -10.09 19.24
N ASP A 176 -18.01 -9.31 20.20
CA ASP A 176 -18.57 -9.30 21.55
C ASP A 176 -19.99 -8.74 21.56
N THR A 177 -20.82 -9.29 22.45
CA THR A 177 -22.17 -8.75 22.64
C THR A 177 -22.10 -7.36 23.27
N ILE A 178 -23.08 -6.50 22.96
CA ILE A 178 -23.14 -5.14 23.53
C ILE A 178 -23.17 -5.15 25.07
N THR A 179 -23.81 -6.14 25.67
CA THR A 179 -23.79 -6.30 27.13
C THR A 179 -22.39 -6.60 27.67
N SER A 180 -21.59 -7.41 26.96
CA SER A 180 -20.20 -7.69 27.32
C SER A 180 -19.34 -6.44 27.19
N ILE A 181 -19.42 -5.75 26.05
CA ILE A 181 -18.66 -4.52 25.77
C ILE A 181 -18.97 -3.46 26.85
N LEU A 182 -20.25 -3.16 27.08
CA LEU A 182 -20.62 -2.16 28.07
C LEU A 182 -20.20 -2.53 29.50
N ALA A 183 -20.26 -3.82 29.87
CA ALA A 183 -19.77 -4.26 31.18
C ALA A 183 -18.24 -4.15 31.31
N ARG A 184 -17.49 -4.43 30.23
CA ARG A 184 -16.03 -4.28 30.21
C ARG A 184 -15.62 -2.83 30.37
N PHE A 185 -16.28 -1.93 29.65
CA PHE A 185 -16.05 -0.49 29.77
C PHE A 185 -16.47 0.05 31.14
N ASP A 186 -17.60 -0.39 31.71
CA ASP A 186 -18.05 0.02 33.06
C ASP A 186 -17.04 -0.38 34.15
N ASP A 187 -16.45 -1.58 34.05
CA ASP A 187 -15.38 -2.03 34.94
C ASP A 187 -14.09 -1.19 34.82
N ALA A 188 -13.82 -0.63 33.64
CA ALA A 188 -12.77 0.38 33.43
C ALA A 188 -13.23 1.81 33.76
N GLY A 189 -14.49 1.99 34.16
CA GLY A 189 -15.05 3.25 34.64
C GLY A 189 -15.79 4.09 33.60
N PHE A 190 -16.16 3.55 32.43
CA PHE A 190 -16.79 4.30 31.32
C PHE A 190 -18.30 4.06 31.19
N THR A 191 -19.06 5.12 30.95
CA THR A 191 -20.51 5.01 30.66
C THR A 191 -20.77 4.61 29.21
N PRO A 192 -21.96 4.08 28.87
CA PRO A 192 -22.32 3.79 27.48
C PRO A 192 -22.17 4.97 26.52
N GLU A 193 -22.44 6.19 26.98
CA GLU A 193 -22.24 7.40 26.17
C GLU A 193 -20.75 7.69 25.92
N GLU A 194 -19.88 7.45 26.90
CA GLU A 194 -18.43 7.56 26.72
C GLU A 194 -17.89 6.48 25.79
N VAL A 195 -18.45 5.27 25.80
CA VAL A 195 -18.12 4.21 24.81
C VAL A 195 -18.41 4.69 23.39
N VAL A 196 -19.60 5.22 23.14
CA VAL A 196 -19.96 5.77 21.82
C VAL A 196 -19.07 6.96 21.47
N ALA A 197 -18.74 7.82 22.44
CA ALA A 197 -17.81 8.91 22.21
C ALA A 197 -16.45 8.39 21.76
N LEU A 198 -15.84 7.41 22.45
CA LEU A 198 -14.55 6.82 22.07
C LEU A 198 -14.55 6.15 20.68
N LEU A 199 -15.67 5.56 20.27
CA LEU A 199 -15.82 5.01 18.91
C LEU A 199 -15.81 6.06 17.80
N SER A 200 -15.84 7.36 18.13
CA SER A 200 -15.54 8.40 17.15
C SER A 200 -14.16 8.23 16.52
N SER A 201 -13.23 7.56 17.20
CA SER A 201 -11.92 7.16 16.64
C SER A 201 -12.05 6.37 15.34
N HIS A 202 -13.15 5.63 15.13
CA HIS A 202 -13.40 4.88 13.89
C HIS A 202 -13.67 5.78 12.68
N SER A 203 -13.84 7.10 12.85
CA SER A 203 -13.88 8.07 11.74
C SER A 203 -12.49 8.32 11.13
N VAL A 204 -11.41 7.89 11.79
CA VAL A 204 -10.04 7.95 11.28
C VAL A 204 -9.35 6.61 11.48
N ALA A 205 -9.93 5.55 10.92
CA ALA A 205 -9.45 4.19 11.10
C ALA A 205 -9.78 3.26 9.92
N ALA A 206 -9.03 2.16 9.87
CA ALA A 206 -9.20 1.07 8.92
C ALA A 206 -8.94 -0.28 9.62
N ALA A 207 -9.30 -1.38 8.96
CA ALA A 207 -9.06 -2.74 9.43
C ALA A 207 -8.12 -3.50 8.49
N ASP A 208 -7.14 -4.19 9.09
CA ASP A 208 -6.20 -5.07 8.36
C ASP A 208 -6.51 -6.56 8.50
N HIS A 209 -7.00 -6.98 9.67
CA HIS A 209 -7.07 -8.40 10.03
C HIS A 209 -8.49 -8.95 10.18
N VAL A 210 -9.51 -8.11 10.06
CA VAL A 210 -10.91 -8.57 10.08
C VAL A 210 -11.21 -9.36 8.80
N ASP A 211 -10.88 -8.79 7.64
CA ASP A 211 -10.78 -9.52 6.37
C ASP A 211 -9.35 -9.43 5.83
N PRO A 212 -8.54 -10.50 5.99
CA PRO A 212 -7.15 -10.52 5.53
C PRO A 212 -6.96 -10.39 4.02
N THR A 213 -8.01 -10.46 3.21
CA THR A 213 -7.94 -10.31 1.75
C THR A 213 -7.94 -8.86 1.28
N ILE A 214 -8.32 -7.93 2.17
CA ILE A 214 -8.48 -6.49 1.88
C ILE A 214 -7.96 -5.62 3.05
N PRO A 215 -6.68 -5.74 3.43
CA PRO A 215 -6.12 -4.90 4.49
C PRO A 215 -6.18 -3.41 4.14
N GLY A 216 -6.27 -2.55 5.16
CA GLY A 216 -6.42 -1.11 5.04
C GLY A 216 -7.81 -0.66 4.61
N THR A 217 -8.86 -1.49 4.79
CA THR A 217 -10.23 -1.09 4.43
C THR A 217 -10.83 -0.20 5.52
N PRO A 218 -11.26 1.04 5.21
CA PRO A 218 -11.74 2.00 6.20
C PRO A 218 -13.15 1.68 6.74
N PHE A 219 -13.47 2.22 7.91
CA PHE A 219 -14.82 2.12 8.52
C PHE A 219 -15.80 3.19 8.04
N ASP A 220 -15.33 4.24 7.39
CA ASP A 220 -16.15 5.23 6.71
C ASP A 220 -15.49 5.75 5.42
N SER A 221 -16.23 6.55 4.65
CA SER A 221 -15.78 7.09 3.37
C SER A 221 -14.80 8.27 3.47
N THR A 222 -14.55 8.80 4.67
CA THR A 222 -13.74 10.01 4.91
C THR A 222 -12.60 9.81 5.91
N PHE A 223 -12.09 8.58 6.03
CA PHE A 223 -11.11 8.07 7.01
C PHE A 223 -9.81 8.88 7.29
N SER A 224 -9.50 9.94 6.55
CA SER A 224 -8.41 10.88 6.86
C SER A 224 -8.88 12.16 7.60
N SER A 225 -10.18 12.26 7.86
CA SER A 225 -10.85 13.45 8.42
C SER A 225 -11.69 12.99 9.60
N PHE A 226 -11.50 13.62 10.76
CA PHE A 226 -12.30 13.32 11.94
C PHE A 226 -13.63 14.06 11.86
N ASP A 227 -14.65 13.39 11.37
CA ASP A 227 -15.98 13.94 11.16
C ASP A 227 -17.09 13.01 11.71
N THR A 228 -18.34 13.21 11.27
CA THR A 228 -19.49 12.45 11.78
C THR A 228 -20.01 11.42 10.77
N GLN A 229 -19.22 11.09 9.74
CA GLN A 229 -19.59 10.25 8.61
C GLN A 229 -19.76 8.78 9.01
N VAL A 230 -18.87 8.24 9.83
CA VAL A 230 -19.02 6.89 10.45
C VAL A 230 -20.38 6.70 11.14
N PHE A 231 -20.89 7.71 11.85
CA PHE A 231 -22.19 7.62 12.54
C PHE A 231 -23.38 7.58 11.57
N ILE A 232 -23.22 8.09 10.35
CA ILE A 232 -24.21 8.00 9.28
C ILE A 232 -24.10 6.63 8.59
N GLU A 233 -22.89 6.26 8.18
CA GLU A 233 -22.63 5.09 7.32
C GLU A 233 -22.90 3.78 8.06
N VAL A 234 -22.52 3.63 9.33
CA VAL A 234 -22.87 2.45 10.14
C VAL A 234 -24.39 2.29 10.32
N GLN A 235 -25.15 3.38 10.26
CA GLN A 235 -26.61 3.36 10.38
C GLN A 235 -27.31 2.98 9.06
N LEU A 236 -26.60 2.95 7.92
CA LEU A 236 -27.14 2.49 6.65
C LEU A 236 -27.35 0.97 6.67
N ARG A 237 -28.33 0.50 5.89
CA ARG A 237 -28.52 -0.93 5.66
C ARG A 237 -27.29 -1.53 4.97
N GLY A 238 -26.74 -2.59 5.55
CA GLY A 238 -25.70 -3.40 4.91
C GLY A 238 -26.24 -4.10 3.67
N THR A 239 -25.44 -4.17 2.60
CA THR A 239 -25.86 -4.81 1.34
C THR A 239 -24.78 -5.70 0.71
N LEU A 240 -23.54 -5.64 1.21
CA LEU A 240 -22.41 -6.40 0.69
C LEU A 240 -21.31 -6.57 1.74
N PHE A 241 -20.45 -7.56 1.55
CA PHE A 241 -19.11 -7.57 2.15
C PHE A 241 -18.13 -6.98 1.12
N PRO A 242 -17.23 -6.06 1.52
CA PRO A 242 -16.27 -5.43 0.59
C PRO A 242 -15.25 -6.44 0.02
N GLY A 243 -14.94 -7.49 0.78
CA GLY A 243 -14.05 -8.59 0.39
C GLY A 243 -14.78 -9.94 0.39
N THR A 244 -14.37 -10.82 1.30
CA THR A 244 -14.98 -12.12 1.54
C THR A 244 -16.05 -12.05 2.63
N GLY A 245 -17.09 -12.86 2.52
CA GLY A 245 -18.11 -12.95 3.57
C GLY A 245 -17.80 -14.08 4.57
N GLY A 246 -18.28 -13.94 5.81
CA GLY A 246 -18.15 -14.95 6.86
C GLY A 246 -16.96 -14.78 7.79
N ASN A 247 -16.30 -13.63 7.77
CA ASN A 247 -15.26 -13.28 8.73
C ASN A 247 -15.87 -12.98 10.11
N GLN A 248 -15.21 -13.42 11.18
CA GLN A 248 -15.72 -13.25 12.54
C GLN A 248 -15.66 -11.77 12.95
N GLY A 249 -16.78 -11.21 13.41
CA GLY A 249 -16.86 -9.79 13.79
C GLY A 249 -17.08 -8.84 12.63
N GLU A 250 -17.30 -9.33 11.40
CA GLU A 250 -17.68 -8.53 10.23
C GLU A 250 -19.17 -8.72 9.90
N VAL A 251 -19.84 -7.63 9.51
CA VAL A 251 -21.19 -7.66 8.95
C VAL A 251 -21.25 -6.89 7.63
N GLU A 252 -22.34 -7.06 6.88
CA GLU A 252 -22.50 -6.34 5.61
C GLU A 252 -22.40 -4.82 5.79
N SER A 253 -21.56 -4.24 4.95
CA SER A 253 -21.30 -2.82 4.77
C SER A 253 -22.28 -2.21 3.74
N PRO A 254 -22.57 -0.89 3.81
CA PRO A 254 -23.43 -0.23 2.85
C PRO A 254 -22.66 0.18 1.57
N LEU A 255 -21.35 0.39 1.65
CA LEU A 255 -20.53 0.92 0.56
C LEU A 255 -19.46 -0.09 0.10
N ARG A 256 -19.12 -0.02 -1.19
CA ARG A 256 -17.96 -0.76 -1.71
C ARG A 256 -16.69 -0.07 -1.23
N GLY A 257 -15.76 -0.84 -0.65
CA GLY A 257 -14.52 -0.31 -0.09
C GLY A 257 -14.65 0.25 1.33
N GLU A 258 -15.77 0.00 2.01
CA GLU A 258 -15.98 0.23 3.44
C GLU A 258 -16.20 -1.12 4.11
N ILE A 259 -15.57 -1.37 5.26
CA ILE A 259 -15.81 -2.56 6.09
C ILE A 259 -16.59 -2.16 7.33
N ARG A 260 -17.45 -3.05 7.84
CA ARG A 260 -18.28 -2.78 9.01
C ARG A 260 -18.10 -3.84 10.08
N LEU A 261 -17.70 -3.40 11.27
CA LEU A 261 -17.62 -4.26 12.44
C LEU A 261 -19.01 -4.59 12.98
N GLN A 262 -19.19 -5.82 13.46
CA GLN A 262 -20.44 -6.27 14.07
C GLN A 262 -20.76 -5.45 15.33
N SER A 263 -19.76 -5.18 16.18
CA SER A 263 -19.90 -4.35 17.37
C SER A 263 -20.45 -2.96 17.07
N ASP A 264 -19.94 -2.29 16.04
CA ASP A 264 -20.37 -0.94 15.65
C ASP A 264 -21.80 -0.96 15.11
N HIS A 265 -22.11 -1.96 14.26
CA HIS A 265 -23.47 -2.17 13.75
C HIS A 265 -24.49 -2.32 14.90
N ASP A 266 -24.14 -3.14 15.90
CA ASP A 266 -24.99 -3.45 17.05
C ASP A 266 -25.07 -2.26 18.03
N LEU A 267 -23.97 -1.56 18.32
CA LEU A 267 -23.95 -0.37 19.18
C LEU A 267 -24.78 0.78 18.60
N ALA A 268 -24.75 0.96 17.28
CA ALA A 268 -25.60 1.93 16.59
C ALA A 268 -27.10 1.62 16.69
N ARG A 269 -27.48 0.41 17.13
CA ARG A 269 -28.85 -0.10 17.15
C ARG A 269 -29.35 -0.52 18.54
N ASP A 270 -28.47 -0.70 19.51
CA ASP A 270 -28.81 -1.06 20.89
C ASP A 270 -29.51 0.10 21.62
N SER A 271 -30.54 -0.20 22.41
CA SER A 271 -31.35 0.82 23.08
C SER A 271 -30.58 1.65 24.12
N ARG A 272 -29.43 1.15 24.61
CA ARG A 272 -28.57 1.82 25.58
C ARG A 272 -27.64 2.86 24.93
N THR A 273 -27.31 2.71 23.65
CA THR A 273 -26.27 3.49 22.95
C THR A 273 -26.76 4.21 21.70
N ALA A 274 -27.81 3.72 21.04
CA ALA A 274 -28.26 4.24 19.75
C ALA A 274 -28.65 5.73 19.76
N CYS A 275 -29.17 6.25 20.88
CA CYS A 275 -29.50 7.67 20.96
C CYS A 275 -28.27 8.56 21.05
N GLU A 276 -27.22 8.13 21.75
CA GLU A 276 -25.96 8.86 21.77
C GLU A 276 -25.26 8.72 20.41
N TRP A 277 -25.30 7.55 19.78
CA TRP A 277 -24.79 7.34 18.41
C TRP A 277 -25.40 8.34 17.42
N GLN A 278 -26.73 8.44 17.40
CA GLN A 278 -27.44 9.37 16.53
C GLN A 278 -27.19 10.84 16.88
N SER A 279 -26.82 11.15 18.12
CA SER A 279 -26.61 12.53 18.55
C SER A 279 -25.38 13.19 17.94
N PHE A 280 -24.43 12.39 17.43
CA PHE A 280 -23.24 12.86 16.74
C PHE A 280 -23.50 13.20 15.27
N VAL A 281 -24.52 12.61 14.64
CA VAL A 281 -24.82 12.84 13.22
C VAL A 281 -25.01 14.33 12.92
N GLY A 282 -24.10 14.90 12.14
CA GLY A 282 -24.10 16.31 11.76
C GLY A 282 -23.77 17.29 12.88
N ASN A 283 -23.24 16.82 14.02
CA ASN A 283 -22.91 17.64 15.19
C ASN A 283 -21.42 17.55 15.56
N GLN A 284 -20.57 18.14 14.70
CA GLN A 284 -19.11 18.16 14.86
C GLN A 284 -18.66 18.68 16.25
N ALA A 285 -19.31 19.72 16.76
CA ALA A 285 -18.92 20.31 18.04
C ALA A 285 -19.17 19.35 19.22
N LYS A 286 -20.30 18.62 19.20
CA LYS A 286 -20.56 17.58 20.20
C LYS A 286 -19.56 16.42 20.07
N LEU A 287 -19.31 15.96 18.84
CA LEU A 287 -18.31 14.91 18.55
C LEU A 287 -16.94 15.25 19.16
N GLN A 288 -16.40 16.41 18.79
CA GLN A 288 -15.11 16.90 19.25
C GLN A 288 -15.07 17.02 20.79
N SER A 289 -16.10 17.59 21.40
CA SER A 289 -16.14 17.79 22.85
C SER A 289 -16.25 16.48 23.62
N ALA A 290 -17.10 15.55 23.17
CA ALA A 290 -17.31 14.27 23.84
C ALA A 290 -16.09 13.35 23.69
N PHE A 291 -15.53 13.25 22.48
CA PHE A 291 -14.32 12.47 22.22
C PHE A 291 -13.13 12.99 23.04
N LYS A 292 -12.91 14.31 23.06
CA LYS A 292 -11.84 14.91 23.86
C LYS A 292 -11.96 14.57 25.35
N ALA A 293 -13.17 14.65 25.90
CA ALA A 293 -13.41 14.34 27.31
C ALA A 293 -13.18 12.85 27.62
N ALA A 294 -13.67 11.97 26.75
CA ALA A 294 -13.51 10.52 26.93
C ALA A 294 -12.03 10.08 26.77
N MET A 295 -11.30 10.65 25.80
CA MET A 295 -9.87 10.40 25.63
C MET A 295 -9.03 10.92 26.80
N ALA A 296 -9.36 12.08 27.37
CA ALA A 296 -8.67 12.59 28.57
C ALA A 296 -8.80 11.61 29.75
N LYS A 297 -9.96 10.97 29.90
CA LYS A 297 -10.20 9.91 30.89
C LYS A 297 -9.46 8.61 30.55
N LEU A 298 -9.52 8.16 29.29
CA LEU A 298 -8.82 6.97 28.82
C LEU A 298 -7.31 7.05 29.04
N ALA A 299 -6.70 8.19 28.70
CA ALA A 299 -5.26 8.39 28.79
C ALA A 299 -4.71 8.28 30.22
N VAL A 300 -5.55 8.33 31.25
CA VAL A 300 -5.14 8.29 32.67
C VAL A 300 -5.73 7.10 33.43
N VAL A 301 -6.30 6.11 32.74
CA VAL A 301 -6.77 4.87 33.38
C VAL A 301 -5.59 4.22 34.11
N GLY A 302 -5.81 3.86 35.39
CA GLY A 302 -4.78 3.27 36.25
C GLY A 302 -3.73 4.26 36.79
N GLN A 303 -3.81 5.56 36.46
CA GLN A 303 -2.81 6.56 36.84
C GLN A 303 -3.26 7.46 38.00
N ASP A 304 -2.30 7.96 38.79
CA ASP A 304 -2.54 9.03 39.78
C ASP A 304 -2.26 10.39 39.14
N VAL A 305 -3.32 11.04 38.66
CA VAL A 305 -3.27 12.36 38.01
C VAL A 305 -2.62 13.44 38.90
N SER A 306 -2.64 13.30 40.22
CA SER A 306 -2.00 14.27 41.12
C SER A 306 -0.47 14.29 41.02
N GLN A 307 0.12 13.23 40.46
CA GLN A 307 1.56 13.10 40.23
C GLN A 307 1.98 13.46 38.80
N MET A 308 1.02 13.83 37.94
CA MET A 308 1.27 14.12 36.54
C MET A 308 1.36 15.62 36.26
N VAL A 309 2.02 15.96 35.15
CA VAL A 309 2.17 17.34 34.68
C VAL A 309 1.36 17.53 33.41
N ASP A 310 0.49 18.54 33.39
CA ASP A 310 -0.20 18.93 32.15
C ASP A 310 0.80 19.52 31.15
N CYS A 311 1.00 18.81 30.06
CA CYS A 311 1.84 19.18 28.94
C CYS A 311 1.03 19.28 27.64
N SER A 312 -0.28 19.49 27.71
CA SER A 312 -1.17 19.58 26.52
C SER A 312 -0.73 20.66 25.53
N GLU A 313 0.03 21.67 25.98
CA GLU A 313 0.58 22.72 25.13
C GLU A 313 1.57 22.23 24.06
N VAL A 314 2.11 21.01 24.20
CA VAL A 314 3.04 20.42 23.21
C VAL A 314 2.31 19.75 22.05
N ILE A 315 1.01 19.46 22.20
CA ILE A 315 0.19 18.86 21.15
C ILE A 315 -0.09 19.93 20.09
N PRO A 316 0.16 19.67 18.79
CA PRO A 316 -0.15 20.63 17.74
C PRO A 316 -1.64 21.01 17.73
N VAL A 317 -1.92 22.25 17.30
CA VAL A 317 -3.31 22.70 17.12
C VAL A 317 -3.87 22.05 15.85
N PRO A 318 -4.96 21.26 15.94
CA PRO A 318 -5.50 20.57 14.78
C PRO A 318 -6.07 21.52 13.73
N ARG A 319 -6.11 21.05 12.49
CA ARG A 319 -6.79 21.75 11.40
C ARG A 319 -8.31 21.69 11.60
N ALA A 320 -9.00 22.76 11.20
CA ALA A 320 -10.46 22.77 11.19
C ALA A 320 -11.01 21.65 10.29
N ALA A 321 -12.25 21.20 10.57
CA ALA A 321 -12.93 20.23 9.74
C ALA A 321 -13.03 20.73 8.29
N ASP A 322 -12.65 19.87 7.35
CA ASP A 322 -12.65 20.13 5.91
C ASP A 322 -13.80 19.41 5.17
N GLN A 323 -14.44 18.45 5.84
CA GLN A 323 -15.62 17.73 5.38
C GLN A 323 -16.88 18.12 6.17
N THR A 324 -18.03 17.89 5.56
CA THR A 324 -19.32 17.94 6.24
C THR A 324 -20.03 16.62 5.99
N ALA A 325 -20.49 16.00 7.06
CA ALA A 325 -21.16 14.71 6.97
C ALA A 325 -22.40 14.78 6.07
N HIS A 326 -22.57 13.75 5.25
CA HIS A 326 -23.57 13.70 4.18
C HIS A 326 -24.06 12.26 3.99
N LEU A 327 -25.20 12.10 3.32
CA LEU A 327 -25.57 10.78 2.83
C LEU A 327 -24.72 10.45 1.59
N PRO A 328 -24.07 9.28 1.53
CA PRO A 328 -23.31 8.87 0.37
C PRO A 328 -24.15 8.87 -0.92
N ALA A 329 -23.49 9.02 -2.06
CA ALA A 329 -24.17 9.07 -3.35
C ALA A 329 -25.02 7.81 -3.60
N GLY A 330 -26.29 8.00 -3.97
CA GLY A 330 -27.24 6.91 -4.18
C GLY A 330 -28.05 6.52 -2.94
N PHE A 331 -27.68 7.00 -1.75
CA PHE A 331 -28.42 6.75 -0.52
C PHE A 331 -29.43 7.86 -0.22
N THR A 332 -30.48 7.46 0.49
CA THR A 332 -31.54 8.32 0.97
C THR A 332 -31.82 8.02 2.43
N GLN A 333 -32.67 8.84 3.03
CA GLN A 333 -33.13 8.62 4.40
C GLN A 333 -33.83 7.27 4.62
N ASN A 334 -34.36 6.64 3.56
CA ASN A 334 -35.02 5.34 3.62
C ASN A 334 -34.04 4.17 3.79
N ASP A 335 -32.77 4.40 3.47
CA ASP A 335 -31.72 3.39 3.56
C ASP A 335 -31.11 3.33 4.97
N ILE A 336 -31.49 4.27 5.84
CA ILE A 336 -31.09 4.30 7.25
C ILE A 336 -31.97 3.37 8.08
N GLU A 337 -31.33 2.45 8.79
CA GLU A 337 -31.97 1.55 9.74
C GLU A 337 -32.16 2.23 11.09
N ARG A 338 -33.30 2.91 11.23
CA ARG A 338 -33.65 3.63 12.46
C ARG A 338 -34.11 2.66 13.56
N VAL A 339 -33.63 2.90 14.78
CA VAL A 339 -34.14 2.23 15.99
C VAL A 339 -35.57 2.67 16.27
N ARG A 340 -36.49 1.71 16.43
CA ARG A 340 -37.94 1.91 16.34
C ARG A 340 -38.58 2.68 17.52
N HIS A 341 -37.87 2.90 18.63
CA HIS A 341 -38.41 3.59 19.81
C HIS A 341 -37.29 4.32 20.59
N GLY A 342 -37.40 5.64 20.79
CA GLY A 342 -36.80 6.28 21.97
C GLY A 342 -35.95 7.55 21.79
N CYS A 343 -35.34 7.80 20.63
CA CYS A 343 -34.44 8.94 20.49
C CYS A 343 -35.21 10.22 20.11
N ILE A 344 -36.02 10.74 21.03
CA ILE A 344 -36.55 12.11 20.97
C ILE A 344 -35.57 12.96 21.79
N PRO A 345 -34.88 13.96 21.19
CA PRO A 345 -33.98 14.83 21.92
C PRO A 345 -34.73 15.51 23.07
N ARG A 346 -34.31 15.27 24.32
CA ARG A 346 -34.66 16.17 25.43
C ARG A 346 -33.91 17.48 25.17
N SER A 347 -34.65 18.44 24.61
CA SER A 347 -34.25 19.78 24.16
C SER A 347 -34.01 19.90 22.65
N SER A 348 -34.86 20.72 22.01
CA SER A 348 -35.05 20.93 20.58
C SER A 348 -35.67 19.74 19.82
N GLY A 349 -36.94 19.87 19.45
CA GLY A 349 -37.63 18.94 18.55
C GLY A 349 -37.09 19.01 17.12
N GLN A 350 -35.82 18.65 16.93
CA GLN A 350 -35.26 18.43 15.61
C GLN A 350 -35.50 16.97 15.21
N PRO A 351 -36.30 16.69 14.16
CA PRO A 351 -36.26 15.40 13.50
C PRO A 351 -34.82 15.13 12.99
N TRP A 352 -34.50 13.87 12.64
CA TRP A 352 -33.33 13.50 11.81
C TRP A 352 -32.98 14.67 10.88
N PRO A 353 -31.75 15.21 10.90
CA PRO A 353 -31.47 16.48 10.25
C PRO A 353 -31.87 16.38 8.77
N GLY A 354 -33.03 16.96 8.43
CA GLY A 354 -33.57 17.03 7.07
C GLY A 354 -32.72 17.93 6.15
N TYR A 355 -31.52 18.28 6.61
CA TYR A 355 -30.54 19.17 6.02
C TYR A 355 -29.26 18.46 5.58
N LEU A 356 -29.13 17.13 5.74
CA LEU A 356 -28.05 16.39 5.07
C LEU A 356 -28.25 16.57 3.55
N ARG A 357 -27.42 17.43 2.95
CA ARG A 357 -27.48 17.73 1.52
C ARG A 357 -27.18 16.44 0.78
N ARG A 358 -28.01 16.08 -0.20
CA ARG A 358 -27.63 15.07 -1.19
C ARG A 358 -26.36 15.54 -1.87
N SER A 359 -25.38 14.66 -2.05
CA SER A 359 -24.27 14.92 -2.97
C SER A 359 -24.89 15.23 -4.34
N GLY A 360 -24.88 16.50 -4.74
CA GLY A 360 -25.17 16.87 -6.12
C GLY A 360 -24.12 16.19 -6.99
N SER A 361 -24.54 15.56 -8.08
CA SER A 361 -23.61 15.02 -9.07
C SER A 361 -22.51 16.04 -9.36
N PRO A 362 -21.22 15.67 -9.33
CA PRO A 362 -20.23 16.49 -9.97
C PRO A 362 -20.54 16.39 -11.47
N VAL A 363 -21.17 17.43 -12.02
CA VAL A 363 -20.87 17.80 -13.39
C VAL A 363 -19.36 18.03 -13.37
N LEU A 364 -18.63 17.11 -13.99
CA LEU A 364 -17.24 17.32 -14.37
C LEU A 364 -17.20 18.57 -15.26
N ASN A 365 -17.06 19.73 -14.64
CA ASN A 365 -16.70 20.95 -15.33
C ASN A 365 -15.18 20.97 -15.37
N THR A 366 -14.64 20.32 -16.39
CA THR A 366 -13.31 20.60 -16.91
C THR A 366 -13.30 22.08 -17.30
N ASP A 367 -12.78 22.97 -16.44
CA ASP A 367 -12.23 24.31 -16.77
C ASP A 367 -12.19 25.26 -15.55
N SER A 368 -11.45 24.94 -14.49
CA SER A 368 -11.08 25.96 -13.46
C SER A 368 -9.86 25.65 -12.58
N LEU A 369 -8.86 24.90 -13.08
CA LEU A 369 -7.54 24.78 -12.42
C LEU A 369 -6.38 25.25 -13.32
N LEU A 370 -6.64 26.26 -14.16
CA LEU A 370 -5.63 27.01 -14.89
C LEU A 370 -5.67 28.48 -14.47
N SER A 371 -5.16 28.78 -13.28
CA SER A 371 -4.67 30.11 -12.91
C SER A 371 -4.20 30.08 -11.45
N PHE A 372 -3.00 29.57 -11.20
CA PHE A 372 -2.13 30.23 -10.23
C PHE A 372 -0.73 30.30 -10.81
N ASP A 373 -0.28 31.53 -10.86
CA ASP A 373 0.77 32.03 -11.72
C ASP A 373 2.16 31.56 -11.26
N LYS A 374 3.02 31.34 -12.25
CA LYS A 374 4.44 31.07 -12.07
C LYS A 374 5.10 32.35 -11.59
N THR A 375 5.74 32.33 -10.43
CA THR A 375 7.01 33.05 -10.20
C THR A 375 7.63 32.61 -8.89
N TYR A 376 8.96 32.49 -8.89
CA TYR A 376 9.87 32.03 -7.82
C TYR A 376 10.16 30.52 -7.77
N LEU A 377 11.00 30.12 -8.72
CA LEU A 377 11.92 28.98 -8.62
C LEU A 377 13.13 29.34 -7.74
N THR A 378 13.82 28.28 -7.31
CA THR A 378 15.18 28.18 -6.74
C THR A 378 15.34 28.35 -5.24
N THR A 379 15.16 27.24 -4.50
CA THR A 379 16.12 26.67 -3.53
C THR A 379 15.60 25.30 -3.11
N HIS A 380 16.48 24.35 -2.79
CA HIS A 380 16.11 23.01 -2.32
C HIS A 380 15.20 23.11 -1.08
N MET A 381 13.89 23.00 -1.26
CA MET A 381 12.95 22.83 -0.16
C MET A 381 12.79 21.33 0.10
N HIS A 382 13.36 20.85 1.19
CA HIS A 382 12.77 19.73 1.91
C HIS A 382 11.34 20.17 2.29
N ILE A 383 10.34 19.51 1.70
CA ILE A 383 8.98 19.59 2.19
C ILE A 383 9.05 18.87 3.55
N PRO A 384 8.87 19.57 4.69
CA PRO A 384 8.69 18.87 5.94
C PRO A 384 7.43 18.07 5.69
N PHE A 385 7.52 16.76 5.85
CA PHE A 385 6.40 15.83 5.77
C PHE A 385 6.28 14.94 4.55
N THR A 386 7.12 13.92 4.49
CA THR A 386 7.00 12.88 3.47
C THR A 386 7.34 11.56 4.16
N PRO A 387 6.57 10.48 3.95
CA PRO A 387 6.89 9.21 4.57
C PRO A 387 8.31 8.74 4.33
N ASN A 388 8.97 8.09 5.29
CA ASN A 388 10.37 7.69 5.11
C ASN A 388 10.55 6.82 3.84
N HIS A 389 9.60 5.92 3.56
CA HIS A 389 9.62 5.11 2.34
C HIS A 389 9.44 5.96 1.07
N ILE A 390 8.59 7.00 1.11
CA ILE A 390 8.44 7.98 0.02
C ILE A 390 9.68 8.88 -0.11
N GLN A 391 10.33 9.27 0.98
CA GLN A 391 11.58 10.04 0.97
C GLN A 391 12.71 9.24 0.36
N LEU A 392 12.90 7.98 0.77
CA LEU A 392 13.91 7.08 0.21
C LEU A 392 13.70 6.89 -1.29
N VAL A 393 12.46 6.68 -1.73
CA VAL A 393 12.12 6.61 -3.15
C VAL A 393 12.40 7.95 -3.84
N SER A 394 11.92 9.06 -3.30
CA SER A 394 12.06 10.40 -3.89
C SER A 394 13.51 10.86 -4.00
N ALA A 395 14.36 10.51 -3.02
CA ALA A 395 15.78 10.82 -2.99
C ALA A 395 16.55 10.12 -4.12
N CYS A 396 16.02 9.02 -4.67
CA CYS A 396 16.62 8.34 -5.81
C CYS A 396 16.53 9.14 -7.11
N TYR A 397 15.69 10.18 -7.20
CA TYR A 397 15.48 10.92 -8.44
C TYR A 397 16.43 12.14 -8.54
N PRO A 398 17.07 12.37 -9.70
CA PRO A 398 17.77 13.62 -9.96
C PRO A 398 16.81 14.82 -9.86
N PRO A 399 17.33 16.04 -9.59
CA PRO A 399 16.53 17.25 -9.58
C PRO A 399 15.75 17.43 -10.89
N SER A 400 14.53 17.98 -10.82
CA SER A 400 13.63 18.13 -11.99
C SER A 400 14.28 18.83 -13.20
N ALA A 401 15.20 19.77 -12.95
CA ALA A 401 15.97 20.45 -13.99
C ALA A 401 16.97 19.54 -14.74
N ALA A 402 17.48 18.49 -14.07
CA ALA A 402 18.45 17.55 -14.60
C ALA A 402 17.81 16.28 -15.20
N LEU A 403 16.51 16.05 -14.99
CA LEU A 403 15.82 14.84 -15.49
C LEU A 403 15.93 14.66 -17.01
N LEU A 404 15.80 15.74 -17.78
CA LEU A 404 15.87 15.68 -19.24
C LEU A 404 17.31 15.51 -19.76
N THR A 405 18.30 15.92 -18.97
CA THR A 405 19.72 15.74 -19.28
C THR A 405 20.29 14.45 -18.70
N SER A 406 19.46 13.65 -18.01
CA SER A 406 19.86 12.36 -17.43
C SER A 406 19.92 11.24 -18.48
N GLY A 407 19.43 11.50 -19.70
CA GLY A 407 19.62 10.60 -20.83
C GLY A 407 21.10 10.52 -21.26
N PRO A 408 21.51 9.44 -21.94
CA PRO A 408 20.69 8.35 -22.44
C PRO A 408 20.40 7.26 -21.40
N GLU A 409 21.07 7.26 -20.25
CA GLU A 409 20.99 6.13 -19.31
C GLU A 409 19.86 6.28 -18.28
N TYR A 410 19.39 7.50 -18.00
CA TYR A 410 18.33 7.80 -17.03
C TYR A 410 18.57 7.11 -15.68
N ARG A 411 19.75 7.34 -15.10
CA ARG A 411 20.14 6.71 -13.84
C ARG A 411 19.54 7.43 -12.63
N PRO A 412 19.08 6.70 -11.59
CA PRO A 412 18.82 7.28 -10.28
C PRO A 412 20.12 7.75 -9.61
N ASN A 413 20.00 8.55 -8.55
CA ASN A 413 21.10 8.93 -7.69
C ASN A 413 21.69 7.66 -7.03
N SER A 414 22.93 7.31 -7.37
CA SER A 414 23.53 6.01 -7.01
C SER A 414 23.65 5.76 -5.51
N GLN A 415 23.97 6.80 -4.73
CA GLN A 415 24.08 6.73 -3.28
C GLN A 415 22.71 6.47 -2.63
N GLU A 416 21.68 7.19 -3.07
CA GLU A 416 20.32 7.04 -2.54
C GLU A 416 19.67 5.73 -2.98
N LEU A 417 19.94 5.27 -4.21
CA LEU A 417 19.53 3.95 -4.67
C LEU A 417 20.13 2.85 -3.77
N SER A 418 21.42 2.94 -3.47
CA SER A 418 22.09 1.96 -2.60
C SER A 418 21.52 1.95 -1.19
N ARG A 419 21.16 3.14 -0.67
CA ARG A 419 20.48 3.29 0.63
C ARG A 419 19.08 2.68 0.62
N LEU A 420 18.30 2.93 -0.43
CA LEU A 420 16.96 2.39 -0.61
C LEU A 420 16.98 0.85 -0.71
N THR A 421 17.85 0.28 -1.54
CA THR A 421 17.93 -1.17 -1.70
C THR A 421 18.45 -1.87 -0.44
N TYR A 422 19.42 -1.26 0.26
CA TYR A 422 19.87 -1.75 1.57
C TYR A 422 18.73 -1.71 2.60
N TYR A 423 17.94 -0.63 2.63
CA TYR A 423 16.81 -0.51 3.54
C TYR A 423 15.75 -1.60 3.28
N ALA A 424 15.42 -1.84 2.01
CA ALA A 424 14.45 -2.87 1.61
C ALA A 424 14.95 -4.29 1.95
N ALA A 425 16.19 -4.62 1.59
CA ALA A 425 16.76 -5.96 1.78
C ALA A 425 16.94 -6.35 3.25
N ASN A 426 17.08 -5.37 4.17
CA ASN A 426 17.20 -5.61 5.60
C ASN A 426 15.87 -5.50 6.36
N ARG A 427 14.78 -5.08 5.70
CA ARG A 427 13.46 -4.91 6.33
C ARG A 427 12.34 -5.43 5.40
N PRO A 428 12.17 -6.77 5.31
CA PRO A 428 11.16 -7.37 4.42
C PRO A 428 9.74 -6.82 4.61
N GLY A 429 9.32 -6.55 5.86
CA GLY A 429 7.99 -5.97 6.15
C GLY A 429 7.76 -4.56 5.57
N LYS A 430 8.80 -3.85 5.13
CA LYS A 430 8.68 -2.53 4.49
C LYS A 430 8.75 -2.59 2.96
N ILE A 431 8.98 -3.76 2.37
CA ILE A 431 9.06 -3.95 0.91
C ILE A 431 7.74 -3.58 0.24
N ASN A 432 6.59 -4.01 0.79
CA ASN A 432 5.27 -3.70 0.24
C ASN A 432 5.00 -2.18 0.18
N LYS A 433 5.37 -1.42 1.24
CA LYS A 433 5.20 0.05 1.24
C LYS A 433 6.03 0.71 0.12
N LEU A 434 7.27 0.25 -0.07
CA LEU A 434 8.15 0.76 -1.13
C LEU A 434 7.67 0.40 -2.55
N SER A 435 7.24 -0.84 -2.76
CA SER A 435 6.77 -1.31 -4.06
C SER A 435 5.45 -0.66 -4.46
N ASN A 436 4.55 -0.45 -3.50
CA ASN A 436 3.28 0.25 -3.72
C ASN A 436 3.48 1.74 -4.06
N GLU A 437 4.42 2.43 -3.41
CA GLU A 437 4.74 3.81 -3.77
C GLU A 437 5.32 3.91 -5.20
N LEU A 438 6.23 3.01 -5.56
CA LEU A 438 6.78 2.97 -6.92
C LEU A 438 5.69 2.66 -7.97
N GLU A 439 4.77 1.74 -7.67
CA GLU A 439 3.65 1.41 -8.54
C GLU A 439 2.69 2.60 -8.72
N LYS A 440 2.34 3.29 -7.62
CA LYS A 440 1.54 4.53 -7.65
C LYS A 440 2.21 5.58 -8.55
N ARG A 441 3.53 5.73 -8.42
CA ARG A 441 4.33 6.65 -9.23
C ARG A 441 4.30 6.26 -10.70
N ILE A 442 4.52 4.98 -11.04
CA ILE A 442 4.42 4.47 -12.43
C ILE A 442 3.04 4.76 -13.02
N LYS A 443 1.94 4.48 -12.31
CA LYS A 443 0.57 4.76 -12.80
C LYS A 443 0.36 6.24 -13.13
N ILE A 444 0.96 7.16 -12.36
CA ILE A 444 0.88 8.60 -12.62
C ILE A 444 1.77 9.00 -13.80
N GLU A 445 2.98 8.47 -13.85
CA GLU A 445 3.98 8.80 -14.87
C GLU A 445 3.60 8.27 -16.25
N CYS A 446 3.07 7.04 -16.33
CA CYS A 446 2.54 6.46 -17.57
C CYS A 446 1.44 7.35 -18.16
N ARG A 447 0.46 7.75 -17.34
CA ARG A 447 -0.63 8.66 -17.77
C ARG A 447 -0.08 9.98 -18.32
N LYS A 448 0.89 10.58 -17.62
CA LYS A 448 1.50 11.85 -18.05
C LYS A 448 2.38 11.70 -19.29
N ALA A 449 3.17 10.64 -19.38
CA ALA A 449 4.04 10.36 -20.52
C ALA A 449 3.22 10.05 -21.78
N GLN A 450 2.12 9.31 -21.64
CA GLN A 450 1.16 9.06 -22.73
C GLN A 450 0.53 10.35 -23.25
N ALA A 451 0.33 11.35 -22.38
CA ALA A 451 -0.09 12.70 -22.74
C ALA A 451 1.04 13.58 -23.33
N GLY A 452 2.21 13.00 -23.67
CA GLY A 452 3.34 13.70 -24.29
C GLY A 452 4.29 14.40 -23.31
N ASN A 453 4.18 14.16 -22.00
CA ASN A 453 5.07 14.79 -21.02
C ASN A 453 6.46 14.12 -20.99
N ILE A 454 7.43 14.75 -21.65
CA ILE A 454 8.82 14.27 -21.73
C ILE A 454 9.54 14.14 -20.38
N ARG A 455 9.16 14.93 -19.36
CA ARG A 455 9.75 14.80 -18.01
C ARG A 455 9.20 13.60 -17.28
N ALA A 456 7.89 13.36 -17.39
CA ALA A 456 7.26 12.16 -16.85
C ALA A 456 7.81 10.90 -17.52
N ARG A 457 8.08 10.97 -18.83
CA ARG A 457 8.78 9.91 -19.58
C ARG A 457 10.17 9.62 -19.01
N ALA A 458 11.01 10.63 -18.84
CA ALA A 458 12.35 10.48 -18.27
C ALA A 458 12.31 9.93 -16.83
N SER A 459 11.37 10.43 -16.03
CA SER A 459 11.16 10.00 -14.65
C SER A 459 10.66 8.55 -14.55
N LEU A 460 9.77 8.11 -15.47
CA LEU A 460 9.34 6.71 -15.59
C LEU A 460 10.51 5.75 -15.86
N LEU A 461 11.45 6.13 -16.74
CA LEU A 461 12.64 5.33 -17.03
C LEU A 461 13.52 5.13 -15.78
N ILE A 462 13.61 6.16 -14.93
CA ILE A 462 14.30 6.07 -13.63
C ILE A 462 13.50 5.18 -12.66
N THR A 463 12.18 5.30 -12.60
CA THR A 463 11.32 4.47 -11.74
C THR A 463 11.48 2.98 -12.06
N LEU A 464 11.46 2.62 -13.36
CA LEU A 464 11.70 1.24 -13.81
C LEU A 464 13.11 0.75 -13.45
N TYR A 465 14.12 1.62 -13.50
CA TYR A 465 15.48 1.30 -13.05
C TYR A 465 15.50 0.94 -11.55
N ILE A 466 14.83 1.75 -10.71
CA ILE A 466 14.75 1.54 -9.27
C ILE A 466 14.05 0.21 -8.97
N PHE A 467 12.92 -0.07 -9.64
CA PHE A 467 12.19 -1.33 -9.49
C PHE A 467 13.06 -2.55 -9.83
N LYS A 468 13.82 -2.49 -10.93
CA LYS A 468 14.76 -3.57 -11.31
C LYS A 468 15.82 -3.79 -10.23
N SER A 469 16.34 -2.71 -9.67
CA SER A 469 17.37 -2.75 -8.64
C SER A 469 16.84 -3.38 -7.35
N LEU A 470 15.62 -3.00 -6.93
CA LEU A 470 14.93 -3.63 -5.80
C LEU A 470 14.69 -5.13 -6.03
N ALA A 471 14.21 -5.52 -7.21
CA ALA A 471 14.01 -6.92 -7.55
C ALA A 471 15.31 -7.75 -7.48
N THR A 472 16.44 -7.12 -7.79
CA THR A 472 17.77 -7.78 -7.74
C THR A 472 18.28 -7.93 -6.31
N GLU A 473 18.16 -6.88 -5.49
CA GLU A 473 18.68 -6.85 -4.12
C GLU A 473 17.76 -7.61 -3.13
N CYS A 474 16.44 -7.58 -3.35
CA CYS A 474 15.42 -8.24 -2.51
C CYS A 474 15.00 -9.62 -3.06
N ARG A 475 15.90 -10.30 -3.77
CA ARG A 475 15.62 -11.59 -4.45
C ARG A 475 15.14 -12.73 -3.54
N ARG A 476 15.35 -12.63 -2.21
CA ARG A 476 14.84 -13.60 -1.21
C ARG A 476 13.35 -13.41 -0.91
N ASP A 477 12.87 -12.17 -1.04
CA ASP A 477 11.54 -11.72 -0.67
C ASP A 477 10.73 -11.35 -1.92
N MET A 478 10.99 -12.04 -3.03
CA MET A 478 10.39 -11.73 -4.34
C MET A 478 8.86 -11.82 -4.33
N SER A 479 8.28 -12.66 -3.48
CA SER A 479 6.81 -12.76 -3.32
C SER A 479 6.20 -11.43 -2.86
N LEU A 480 6.85 -10.68 -1.98
CA LEU A 480 6.41 -9.37 -1.50
C LEU A 480 6.45 -8.30 -2.60
N LEU A 481 7.39 -8.41 -3.54
CA LEU A 481 7.49 -7.49 -4.69
C LEU A 481 6.55 -7.85 -5.85
N SER A 482 6.13 -9.11 -5.95
CA SER A 482 5.57 -9.66 -7.20
C SER A 482 4.31 -8.96 -7.68
N SER A 483 3.38 -8.64 -6.77
CA SER A 483 2.12 -7.97 -7.13
C SER A 483 2.37 -6.59 -7.73
N SER A 484 2.99 -5.67 -6.97
CA SER A 484 3.22 -4.30 -7.44
C SER A 484 4.16 -4.26 -8.66
N LEU A 485 5.16 -5.15 -8.74
CA LEU A 485 6.14 -5.18 -9.83
C LEU A 485 5.50 -5.65 -11.15
N VAL A 486 4.79 -6.79 -11.14
CA VAL A 486 4.17 -7.33 -12.36
C VAL A 486 3.06 -6.39 -12.84
N SER A 487 2.28 -5.81 -11.92
CA SER A 487 1.28 -4.80 -12.26
C SER A 487 1.90 -3.55 -12.88
N SER A 488 3.02 -3.07 -12.33
CA SER A 488 3.77 -1.93 -12.88
C SER A 488 4.26 -2.16 -14.31
N VAL A 489 4.77 -3.37 -14.60
CA VAL A 489 5.17 -3.76 -15.96
C VAL A 489 3.95 -3.79 -16.89
N ASN A 490 2.84 -4.39 -16.46
CA ASN A 490 1.61 -4.47 -17.24
C ASN A 490 1.06 -3.08 -17.59
N VAL A 491 0.94 -2.19 -16.60
CA VAL A 491 0.49 -0.80 -16.78
C VAL A 491 1.40 -0.06 -17.76
N THR A 492 2.72 -0.24 -17.63
CA THR A 492 3.70 0.43 -18.49
C THR A 492 3.57 -0.01 -19.94
N LEU A 493 3.51 -1.32 -20.21
CA LEU A 493 3.37 -1.87 -21.56
C LEU A 493 2.01 -1.51 -22.18
N SER A 494 0.94 -1.56 -21.39
CA SER A 494 -0.40 -1.21 -21.86
C SER A 494 -0.52 0.26 -22.26
N ALA A 495 0.19 1.15 -21.57
CA ALA A 495 0.15 2.59 -21.85
C ALA A 495 1.14 3.03 -22.95
N LEU A 496 2.33 2.43 -23.01
CA LEU A 496 3.51 2.97 -23.72
C LEU A 496 4.30 1.92 -24.51
N SER A 497 3.67 0.81 -24.94
CA SER A 497 4.34 -0.25 -25.72
C SER A 497 5.04 0.21 -27.01
N SER A 498 4.61 1.32 -27.61
CA SER A 498 5.26 1.90 -28.79
C SER A 498 6.57 2.63 -28.48
N ASP A 499 6.80 3.02 -27.22
CA ASP A 499 8.04 3.62 -26.78
C ASP A 499 9.06 2.53 -26.45
N LEU A 500 9.93 2.24 -27.41
CA LEU A 500 10.84 1.11 -27.33
C LEU A 500 11.82 1.17 -26.14
N GLU A 501 12.18 2.37 -25.69
CA GLU A 501 13.08 2.55 -24.54
C GLU A 501 12.39 2.22 -23.23
N ILE A 502 11.14 2.67 -23.07
CA ILE A 502 10.31 2.32 -21.93
C ILE A 502 10.00 0.82 -21.96
N ALA A 503 9.66 0.28 -23.12
CA ALA A 503 9.39 -1.15 -23.28
C ALA A 503 10.62 -2.01 -22.94
N ALA A 504 11.83 -1.62 -23.36
CA ALA A 504 13.07 -2.31 -23.00
C ALA A 504 13.39 -2.23 -21.48
N ARG A 505 13.11 -1.10 -20.83
CA ARG A 505 13.22 -0.98 -19.37
C ARG A 505 12.20 -1.84 -18.64
N ALA A 506 10.95 -1.85 -19.08
CA ALA A 506 9.90 -2.72 -18.53
C ALA A 506 10.25 -4.20 -18.71
N ALA A 507 10.75 -4.58 -19.89
CA ALA A 507 11.27 -5.91 -20.17
C ALA A 507 12.43 -6.30 -19.23
N SER A 508 13.31 -5.36 -18.88
CA SER A 508 14.40 -5.59 -17.92
C SER A 508 13.89 -5.82 -16.49
N VAL A 509 12.83 -5.12 -16.06
CA VAL A 509 12.17 -5.34 -14.77
C VAL A 509 11.51 -6.71 -14.73
N PHE A 510 10.78 -7.06 -15.80
CA PHE A 510 10.16 -8.38 -15.96
C PHE A 510 11.19 -9.52 -15.97
N THR A 511 12.32 -9.31 -16.65
CA THR A 511 13.45 -10.26 -16.67
C THR A 511 14.02 -10.46 -15.27
N ALA A 512 14.13 -9.40 -14.46
CA ALA A 512 14.55 -9.53 -13.07
C ALA A 512 13.56 -10.33 -12.22
N TRP A 513 12.26 -10.08 -12.38
CA TRP A 513 11.24 -10.85 -11.67
C TRP A 513 11.24 -12.33 -12.07
N THR A 514 11.21 -12.64 -13.37
CA THR A 514 11.25 -14.01 -13.90
C THR A 514 12.51 -14.78 -13.48
N THR A 515 13.62 -14.08 -13.25
CA THR A 515 14.88 -14.67 -12.76
C THR A 515 14.76 -15.22 -11.33
N TYR A 516 14.11 -14.46 -10.43
CA TYR A 516 14.13 -14.74 -8.98
C TYR A 516 12.81 -15.29 -8.43
N THR A 517 11.71 -15.21 -9.19
CA THR A 517 10.44 -15.81 -8.80
C THR A 517 10.53 -17.34 -8.73
N ASP A 518 9.81 -17.92 -7.78
CA ASP A 518 9.64 -19.37 -7.64
C ASP A 518 8.39 -19.89 -8.38
N GLY A 519 7.61 -18.98 -8.97
CA GLY A 519 6.41 -19.30 -9.74
C GLY A 519 5.17 -19.63 -8.90
N HIS A 520 5.25 -19.75 -7.56
CA HIS A 520 4.14 -20.20 -6.72
C HIS A 520 2.91 -19.28 -6.78
N LEU A 521 3.11 -17.99 -7.06
CA LEU A 521 2.01 -17.04 -7.17
C LEU A 521 1.17 -17.24 -8.44
N ILE A 522 1.72 -17.87 -9.49
CA ILE A 522 1.03 -18.04 -10.77
C ILE A 522 -0.01 -19.16 -10.67
N GLY A 523 -1.28 -18.77 -10.78
CA GLY A 523 -2.45 -19.64 -10.58
C GLY A 523 -2.98 -19.66 -9.14
N VAL A 524 -2.28 -19.04 -8.20
CA VAL A 524 -2.72 -18.88 -6.80
C VAL A 524 -3.26 -17.48 -6.57
N ASP A 525 -2.46 -16.46 -6.88
CA ASP A 525 -2.91 -15.07 -6.83
C ASP A 525 -3.52 -14.67 -8.17
N ARG A 526 -4.81 -14.34 -8.16
CA ARG A 526 -5.56 -14.01 -9.37
C ARG A 526 -5.02 -12.75 -10.06
N HIS A 527 -4.71 -11.69 -9.30
CA HIS A 527 -4.27 -10.41 -9.87
C HIS A 527 -2.87 -10.55 -10.49
N VAL A 528 -1.93 -11.18 -9.77
CA VAL A 528 -0.58 -11.45 -10.28
C VAL A 528 -0.65 -12.31 -11.55
N THR A 529 -1.52 -13.32 -11.56
CA THR A 529 -1.69 -14.20 -12.72
C THR A 529 -2.25 -13.45 -13.93
N GLU A 530 -3.29 -12.62 -13.75
CA GLU A 530 -3.87 -11.82 -14.83
C GLU A 530 -2.86 -10.81 -15.39
N ASP A 531 -2.14 -10.08 -14.53
CA ASP A 531 -1.12 -9.11 -14.95
C ASP A 531 0.08 -9.79 -15.64
N TYR A 532 0.53 -10.93 -15.14
CA TYR A 532 1.60 -11.72 -15.76
C TYR A 532 1.22 -12.22 -17.16
N LEU A 533 0.02 -12.79 -17.32
CA LEU A 533 -0.47 -13.24 -18.63
C LEU A 533 -0.63 -12.06 -19.60
N SER A 534 -1.07 -10.89 -19.11
CA SER A 534 -1.12 -9.66 -19.91
C SER A 534 0.28 -9.19 -20.35
N CYS A 535 1.28 -9.28 -19.47
CA CYS A 535 2.67 -9.00 -19.83
C CYS A 535 3.17 -9.92 -20.96
N LEU A 536 2.94 -11.24 -20.85
CA LEU A 536 3.29 -12.20 -21.90
C LEU A 536 2.63 -11.86 -23.24
N GLN A 537 1.36 -11.45 -23.22
CA GLN A 537 0.64 -11.05 -24.44
C GLN A 537 1.25 -9.80 -25.08
N ASN A 538 1.61 -8.80 -24.28
CA ASN A 538 2.26 -7.58 -24.77
C ASN A 538 3.65 -7.89 -25.37
N PHE A 539 4.49 -8.65 -24.68
CA PHE A 539 5.79 -9.05 -25.21
C PHE A 539 5.67 -9.94 -26.45
N SER A 540 4.66 -10.81 -26.50
CA SER A 540 4.36 -11.60 -27.69
C SER A 540 4.02 -10.71 -28.88
N ARG A 541 3.12 -9.74 -28.73
CA ARG A 541 2.80 -8.75 -29.78
C ARG A 541 4.04 -8.03 -30.31
N MET A 542 4.95 -7.65 -29.42
CA MET A 542 6.23 -7.05 -29.83
C MET A 542 7.10 -8.04 -30.63
N GLY A 543 7.20 -9.29 -30.17
CA GLY A 543 7.97 -10.36 -30.80
C GLY A 543 7.56 -10.72 -32.23
N HIS A 544 6.32 -10.42 -32.63
CA HIS A 544 5.82 -10.61 -33.99
C HIS A 544 5.27 -9.33 -34.65
N ILE A 545 5.73 -8.16 -34.21
CA ILE A 545 5.30 -6.90 -34.82
C ILE A 545 5.74 -6.82 -36.29
N GLU A 546 4.91 -6.26 -37.15
CA GLU A 546 5.26 -5.91 -38.53
C GLU A 546 5.47 -4.40 -38.66
N SER A 547 6.48 -4.01 -39.42
CA SER A 547 6.78 -2.62 -39.76
C SER A 547 7.59 -2.55 -41.04
N ASP A 548 7.38 -1.50 -41.84
CA ASP A 548 8.16 -1.21 -43.05
C ASP A 548 9.62 -0.85 -42.72
N ASP A 549 9.85 -0.32 -41.51
CA ASP A 549 11.20 -0.07 -41.01
C ASP A 549 11.76 -1.35 -40.38
N HIS A 550 12.65 -2.02 -41.12
CA HIS A 550 13.28 -3.26 -40.69
C HIS A 550 14.07 -3.12 -39.38
N GLU A 551 14.70 -1.97 -39.13
CA GLU A 551 15.48 -1.75 -37.91
C GLU A 551 14.56 -1.59 -36.70
N VAL A 552 13.50 -0.80 -36.81
CA VAL A 552 12.48 -0.65 -35.76
C VAL A 552 11.77 -1.98 -35.50
N ARG A 553 11.40 -2.70 -36.56
CA ARG A 553 10.80 -4.04 -36.48
C ARG A 553 11.69 -4.99 -35.69
N ASN A 554 12.95 -5.14 -36.12
CA ASN A 554 13.85 -6.12 -35.52
C ASN A 554 14.19 -5.75 -34.06
N ARG A 555 14.40 -4.47 -33.73
CA ARG A 555 14.62 -4.05 -32.34
C ARG A 555 13.40 -4.32 -31.45
N CYS A 556 12.19 -4.00 -31.91
CA CYS A 556 10.97 -4.26 -31.15
C CYS A 556 10.78 -5.76 -30.90
N ARG A 557 11.01 -6.59 -31.93
CA ARG A 557 10.95 -8.05 -31.81
C ARG A 557 11.97 -8.57 -30.80
N LEU A 558 13.21 -8.09 -30.84
CA LEU A 558 14.25 -8.50 -29.89
C LEU A 558 13.90 -8.18 -28.45
N VAL A 559 13.32 -7.01 -28.16
CA VAL A 559 12.87 -6.66 -26.80
C VAL A 559 11.78 -7.64 -26.32
N GLY A 560 10.78 -7.91 -27.16
CA GLY A 560 9.71 -8.86 -26.85
C GLY A 560 10.26 -10.29 -26.64
N LEU A 561 11.08 -10.76 -27.57
CA LEU A 561 11.68 -12.10 -27.53
C LEU A 561 12.61 -12.29 -26.34
N ALA A 562 13.39 -11.27 -25.95
CA ALA A 562 14.24 -11.34 -24.77
C ALA A 562 13.42 -11.52 -23.48
N ALA A 563 12.31 -10.79 -23.34
CA ALA A 563 11.41 -10.94 -22.19
C ALA A 563 10.71 -12.30 -22.17
N LEU A 564 10.26 -12.80 -23.32
CA LEU A 564 9.65 -14.14 -23.41
C LEU A 564 10.67 -15.24 -23.15
N MET A 565 11.91 -15.08 -23.60
CA MET A 565 12.99 -16.01 -23.29
C MET A 565 13.26 -16.04 -21.77
N ALA A 566 13.18 -14.91 -21.07
CA ALA A 566 13.25 -14.89 -19.61
C ALA A 566 12.11 -15.69 -18.95
N ALA A 567 10.88 -15.56 -19.46
CA ALA A 567 9.74 -16.37 -18.99
C ALA A 567 9.92 -17.87 -19.28
N VAL A 568 10.41 -18.24 -20.48
CA VAL A 568 10.70 -19.63 -20.87
C VAL A 568 11.71 -20.30 -19.95
N ASN A 569 12.63 -19.54 -19.37
CA ASN A 569 13.63 -20.05 -18.44
C ASN A 569 13.23 -19.90 -16.96
N SER A 570 12.05 -19.35 -16.67
CA SER A 570 11.55 -19.12 -15.31
C SER A 570 10.70 -20.29 -14.80
N GLU A 571 10.65 -20.48 -13.47
CA GLU A 571 9.70 -21.42 -12.84
C GLU A 571 8.24 -21.00 -13.04
N ALA A 572 7.98 -19.69 -13.22
CA ALA A 572 6.64 -19.16 -13.45
C ALA A 572 5.90 -19.81 -14.63
N LEU A 573 6.62 -20.21 -15.69
CA LEU A 573 6.01 -20.86 -16.85
C LEU A 573 5.52 -22.28 -16.52
N TYR A 574 6.27 -23.03 -15.71
CA TYR A 574 6.08 -24.48 -15.56
C TYR A 574 5.39 -24.88 -14.26
N HIS A 575 5.28 -23.95 -13.30
CA HIS A 575 4.67 -24.21 -11.99
C HIS A 575 3.21 -24.64 -12.12
N SER A 576 2.40 -23.86 -12.85
CA SER A 576 0.99 -24.14 -13.06
C SER A 576 0.73 -24.88 -14.37
N PHE A 577 0.36 -26.16 -14.28
CA PHE A 577 -0.03 -26.94 -15.45
C PHE A 577 -1.30 -26.40 -16.14
N THR A 578 -2.24 -25.84 -15.39
CA THR A 578 -3.49 -25.27 -15.94
C THR A 578 -3.23 -24.04 -16.81
N HIS A 579 -2.22 -23.24 -16.45
CA HIS A 579 -1.83 -22.06 -17.20
C HIS A 579 -0.71 -22.32 -18.22
N PHE A 580 -0.05 -23.48 -18.19
CA PHE A 580 1.02 -23.81 -19.13
C PHE A 580 0.57 -23.70 -20.59
N GLN A 581 -0.61 -24.25 -20.91
CA GLN A 581 -1.15 -24.21 -22.27
C GLN A 581 -1.38 -22.78 -22.76
N SER A 582 -2.06 -21.93 -21.97
CA SER A 582 -2.36 -20.56 -22.39
C SER A 582 -1.09 -19.72 -22.54
N GLN A 583 -0.10 -19.91 -21.69
CA GLN A 583 1.20 -19.23 -21.78
C GLN A 583 1.96 -19.63 -23.04
N VAL A 584 2.08 -20.93 -23.31
CA VAL A 584 2.82 -21.44 -24.47
C VAL A 584 2.15 -21.02 -25.78
N SER A 585 0.81 -21.01 -25.87
CA SER A 585 0.10 -20.50 -27.04
C SER A 585 0.46 -19.04 -27.35
N VAL A 586 0.64 -18.20 -26.33
CA VAL A 586 1.05 -16.80 -26.49
C VAL A 586 2.53 -16.70 -26.91
N ILE A 587 3.40 -17.49 -26.30
CA ILE A 587 4.85 -17.48 -26.58
C ILE A 587 5.12 -17.98 -28.01
N MET A 588 4.52 -19.10 -28.42
CA MET A 588 4.79 -19.73 -29.72
C MET A 588 4.49 -18.82 -30.91
N ARG A 589 3.49 -17.94 -30.79
CA ARG A 589 3.19 -16.94 -31.83
C ARG A 589 4.36 -16.00 -32.10
N ALA A 590 5.02 -15.55 -31.04
CA ALA A 590 6.18 -14.66 -31.14
C ALA A 590 7.43 -15.40 -31.62
N LEU A 591 7.57 -16.70 -31.29
CA LEU A 591 8.72 -17.50 -31.72
C LEU A 591 8.62 -17.90 -33.19
N LEU A 592 7.47 -18.40 -33.66
CA LEU A 592 7.34 -18.98 -35.00
C LEU A 592 7.25 -17.92 -36.10
N ALA A 593 6.58 -16.80 -35.86
CA ALA A 593 6.38 -15.80 -36.91
C ALA A 593 7.68 -15.25 -37.51
N PRO A 594 8.72 -14.88 -36.71
CA PRO A 594 10.01 -14.47 -37.26
C PRO A 594 10.75 -15.58 -38.01
N LEU A 595 10.68 -16.84 -37.55
CA LEU A 595 11.37 -17.96 -38.19
C LEU A 595 10.83 -18.22 -39.61
N LEU A 596 9.51 -18.12 -39.79
CA LEU A 596 8.90 -18.27 -41.11
C LEU A 596 9.31 -17.14 -42.08
N GLN A 597 9.81 -16.01 -41.58
CA GLN A 597 10.14 -14.84 -42.41
C GLN A 597 11.60 -14.79 -42.86
N VAL A 598 12.42 -15.75 -42.44
CA VAL A 598 13.85 -15.82 -42.73
C VAL A 598 14.13 -17.03 -43.63
N GLU A 599 15.12 -16.94 -44.51
CA GLU A 599 15.51 -18.05 -45.37
C GLU A 599 16.06 -19.23 -44.56
N ILE A 600 15.81 -20.47 -45.01
CA ILE A 600 16.22 -21.69 -44.30
C ILE A 600 17.74 -21.75 -44.10
N LEU A 601 18.53 -21.29 -45.07
CA LEU A 601 19.99 -21.24 -44.95
C LEU A 601 20.47 -20.38 -43.76
N VAL A 602 19.76 -19.29 -43.48
CA VAL A 602 20.04 -18.46 -42.30
C VAL A 602 19.62 -19.21 -41.04
N LEU A 603 18.44 -19.84 -41.02
CA LEU A 603 17.99 -20.65 -39.88
C LEU A 603 18.97 -21.78 -39.53
N GLU A 604 19.52 -22.45 -40.54
CA GLU A 604 20.55 -23.49 -40.36
C GLU A 604 21.83 -22.92 -39.75
N HIS A 605 22.28 -21.76 -40.24
CA HIS A 605 23.45 -21.07 -39.70
C HIS A 605 23.25 -20.70 -38.23
N GLU A 606 22.16 -20.03 -37.90
CA GLU A 606 21.83 -19.62 -36.52
C GLU A 606 21.64 -20.84 -35.60
N ALA A 607 21.03 -21.92 -36.07
CA ALA A 607 20.87 -23.15 -35.29
C ALA A 607 22.21 -23.86 -35.04
N ALA A 608 23.15 -23.80 -35.99
CA ALA A 608 24.51 -24.30 -35.79
C ALA A 608 25.25 -23.48 -34.74
N GLU A 609 25.10 -22.15 -34.73
CA GLU A 609 25.68 -21.29 -33.69
C GLU A 609 25.16 -21.62 -32.29
N ILE A 610 23.88 -22.00 -32.14
CA ILE A 610 23.34 -22.45 -30.85
C ILE A 610 24.05 -23.72 -30.36
N LYS A 611 24.47 -24.60 -31.28
CA LYS A 611 25.16 -25.85 -30.96
C LYS A 611 26.65 -25.66 -30.66
N GLU A 612 27.31 -24.72 -31.36
CA GLU A 612 28.73 -24.40 -31.16
C GLU A 612 28.96 -23.44 -29.99
N GLN A 613 28.00 -22.53 -29.77
CA GLN A 613 27.89 -21.66 -28.62
C GLN A 613 26.57 -21.98 -27.89
N PRO A 614 26.51 -23.14 -27.20
CA PRO A 614 25.41 -23.39 -26.26
C PRO A 614 25.33 -22.27 -25.21
N ASN A 615 26.45 -21.58 -25.00
CA ASN A 615 26.69 -20.65 -23.90
C ASN A 615 26.85 -19.21 -24.42
N SER A 616 25.75 -18.55 -24.79
CA SER A 616 25.77 -17.08 -24.82
C SER A 616 25.57 -16.58 -23.38
N ALA A 617 26.46 -15.68 -22.95
CA ALA A 617 26.66 -15.24 -21.57
C ALA A 617 25.44 -14.60 -20.86
N ILE A 618 24.29 -14.48 -21.53
CA ILE A 618 23.13 -13.73 -21.05
C ILE A 618 22.17 -14.62 -20.24
N LEU A 619 22.11 -15.94 -20.52
CA LEU A 619 20.98 -16.78 -20.06
C LEU A 619 21.37 -18.22 -19.64
N GLU A 620 22.66 -18.53 -19.48
CA GLU A 620 23.08 -19.83 -18.95
C GLU A 620 22.74 -19.92 -17.44
N GLU A 621 21.84 -20.85 -17.11
CA GLU A 621 21.60 -21.44 -15.78
C GLU A 621 20.50 -20.84 -14.88
N PHE A 622 19.38 -20.39 -15.44
CA PHE A 622 18.22 -20.03 -14.61
C PHE A 622 17.53 -21.23 -13.92
N ARG A 623 17.65 -22.48 -14.40
CA ARG A 623 17.04 -23.63 -13.68
C ARG A 623 18.04 -24.53 -12.97
N THR A 624 19.29 -24.62 -13.45
CA THR A 624 20.32 -25.48 -12.86
C THR A 624 20.94 -24.89 -11.59
N ARG A 625 20.88 -23.56 -11.42
CA ARG A 625 21.34 -22.87 -10.21
C ARG A 625 20.19 -22.45 -9.28
N PRO A 626 20.42 -22.47 -7.95
CA PRO A 626 19.50 -21.86 -6.99
C PRO A 626 19.18 -20.40 -7.36
N ALA A 627 17.95 -19.95 -7.11
CA ALA A 627 17.49 -18.59 -7.41
C ALA A 627 18.45 -17.49 -6.91
N LEU A 628 19.09 -17.72 -5.77
CA LEU A 628 20.02 -16.78 -5.13
C LEU A 628 21.37 -16.62 -5.85
N GLU A 629 21.71 -17.51 -6.77
CA GLU A 629 22.98 -17.47 -7.53
C GLU A 629 22.79 -16.94 -8.96
N ARG A 630 21.54 -16.74 -9.39
CA ARG A 630 21.18 -16.22 -10.70
C ARG A 630 21.49 -14.72 -10.79
N ARG A 631 21.69 -14.23 -12.01
CA ARG A 631 21.85 -12.79 -12.31
C ARG A 631 20.89 -12.37 -13.40
N ALA A 632 20.07 -11.37 -13.11
CA ALA A 632 19.11 -10.82 -14.06
C ALA A 632 19.78 -9.95 -15.13
N ALA A 633 19.62 -10.30 -16.41
CA ALA A 633 20.11 -9.50 -17.52
C ALA A 633 19.37 -8.15 -17.64
N SER A 634 20.04 -7.15 -18.23
CA SER A 634 19.38 -5.93 -18.72
C SER A 634 19.09 -6.08 -20.21
N ILE A 635 17.91 -5.66 -20.63
CA ILE A 635 17.54 -5.61 -22.05
C ILE A 635 17.85 -4.20 -22.55
N HIS A 636 18.76 -4.12 -23.52
CA HIS A 636 19.21 -2.88 -24.14
C HIS A 636 18.69 -2.80 -25.57
N ILE A 637 18.34 -1.59 -26.01
CA ILE A 637 17.87 -1.33 -27.39
C ILE A 637 19.05 -1.35 -28.38
N HIS A 638 20.24 -1.03 -27.90
CA HIS A 638 21.44 -0.93 -28.71
C HIS A 638 22.21 -2.26 -28.69
N ILE A 639 22.53 -2.76 -29.88
CA ILE A 639 23.49 -3.82 -30.11
C ILE A 639 24.73 -3.13 -30.68
N ASP A 640 25.89 -3.35 -30.07
CA ASP A 640 27.14 -2.70 -30.48
C ASP A 640 27.52 -3.13 -31.91
N GLY A 641 27.56 -2.18 -32.86
CA GLY A 641 27.94 -2.40 -34.26
C GLY A 641 27.47 -1.30 -35.21
N ASP A 642 28.15 -1.12 -36.35
CA ASP A 642 27.81 -0.10 -37.36
C ASP A 642 26.47 -0.37 -38.11
N LYS A 643 25.83 -1.52 -37.86
CA LYS A 643 24.54 -1.92 -38.46
C LYS A 643 23.59 -2.38 -37.35
N GLY A 644 22.33 -1.93 -37.40
CA GLY A 644 21.27 -2.38 -36.50
C GLY A 644 20.96 -3.89 -36.62
N PRO A 645 20.10 -4.44 -35.75
CA PRO A 645 19.83 -5.88 -35.72
C PRO A 645 19.27 -6.41 -37.04
N SER A 646 19.84 -7.51 -37.49
CA SER A 646 19.40 -8.29 -38.64
C SER A 646 18.19 -9.17 -38.28
N SER A 647 17.51 -9.69 -39.30
CA SER A 647 16.48 -10.72 -39.07
C SER A 647 17.08 -12.06 -38.64
N GLY A 648 18.38 -12.29 -38.88
CA GLY A 648 19.14 -13.40 -38.31
C GLY A 648 19.22 -13.32 -36.78
N ASP A 649 19.55 -12.14 -36.23
CA ASP A 649 19.60 -11.92 -34.77
C ASP A 649 18.26 -12.20 -34.08
N VAL A 650 17.15 -11.78 -34.74
CA VAL A 650 15.78 -12.06 -34.29
C VAL A 650 15.50 -13.57 -34.32
N ALA A 651 15.87 -14.24 -35.42
CA ALA A 651 15.72 -15.68 -35.55
C ALA A 651 16.56 -16.44 -34.52
N ASN A 652 17.81 -16.06 -34.30
CA ASN A 652 18.69 -16.65 -33.28
C ASN A 652 18.04 -16.60 -31.90
N THR A 653 17.53 -15.44 -31.50
CA THR A 653 16.85 -15.25 -30.20
C THR A 653 15.60 -16.14 -30.10
N ALA A 654 14.78 -16.20 -31.16
CA ALA A 654 13.60 -17.05 -31.20
C ALA A 654 13.94 -18.55 -31.14
N LEU A 655 14.98 -18.99 -31.86
CA LEU A 655 15.48 -20.36 -31.85
C LEU A 655 16.03 -20.75 -30.47
N ARG A 656 16.78 -19.86 -29.80
CA ARG A 656 17.27 -20.10 -28.43
C ARG A 656 16.13 -20.26 -27.43
N ALA A 657 15.09 -19.42 -27.54
CA ALA A 657 13.90 -19.56 -26.71
C ALA A 657 13.13 -20.86 -27.01
N MET A 658 12.98 -21.23 -28.28
CA MET A 658 12.30 -22.47 -28.68
C MET A 658 13.08 -23.71 -28.24
N SER A 659 14.41 -23.72 -28.40
CA SER A 659 15.29 -24.79 -27.94
C SER A 659 15.23 -24.94 -26.43
N SER A 660 15.28 -23.85 -25.68
CA SER A 660 15.15 -23.88 -24.21
C SER A 660 13.76 -24.40 -23.79
N LEU A 661 12.68 -23.95 -24.42
CA LEU A 661 11.33 -24.40 -24.11
C LEU A 661 11.22 -25.92 -24.28
N LEU A 662 11.56 -26.43 -25.46
CA LEU A 662 11.48 -27.86 -25.77
C LEU A 662 12.47 -28.71 -24.96
N GLY A 663 13.64 -28.15 -24.65
CA GLY A 663 14.64 -28.76 -23.80
C GLY A 663 14.22 -28.88 -22.33
N HIS A 664 13.28 -28.06 -21.84
CA HIS A 664 12.82 -28.10 -20.45
C HIS A 664 11.47 -28.80 -20.26
N THR A 665 10.75 -29.12 -21.32
CA THR A 665 9.42 -29.75 -21.23
C THR A 665 9.47 -31.26 -21.07
N ASN A 666 8.61 -31.80 -20.21
CA ASN A 666 8.34 -33.24 -20.15
C ASN A 666 7.43 -33.70 -21.32
N GLY A 667 7.13 -35.00 -21.43
CA GLY A 667 6.35 -35.54 -22.55
C GLY A 667 4.94 -34.94 -22.70
N ALA A 668 4.23 -34.70 -21.58
CA ALA A 668 2.91 -34.08 -21.61
C ALA A 668 2.97 -32.61 -22.03
N GLN A 669 3.95 -31.87 -21.51
CA GLN A 669 4.19 -30.48 -21.88
C GLN A 669 4.67 -30.34 -23.33
N SER A 670 5.48 -31.27 -23.83
CA SER A 670 5.95 -31.31 -25.22
C SER A 670 4.77 -31.40 -26.19
N ALA A 671 3.76 -32.24 -25.88
CA ALA A 671 2.53 -32.33 -26.67
C ALA A 671 1.76 -30.99 -26.70
N VAL A 672 1.75 -30.25 -25.59
CA VAL A 672 1.13 -28.91 -25.51
C VAL A 672 1.90 -27.89 -26.34
N VAL A 673 3.25 -27.91 -26.33
CA VAL A 673 4.08 -27.04 -27.18
C VAL A 673 3.86 -27.33 -28.66
N LEU A 674 3.83 -28.60 -29.05
CA LEU A 674 3.54 -28.99 -30.44
C LEU A 674 2.14 -28.56 -30.86
N LYS A 675 1.13 -28.78 -30.02
CA LYS A 675 -0.24 -28.30 -30.30
C LYS A 675 -0.28 -26.79 -30.49
N ALA A 676 0.35 -26.02 -29.59
CA ALA A 676 0.43 -24.57 -29.71
C ALA A 676 1.17 -24.12 -30.98
N SER A 677 2.16 -24.90 -31.43
CA SER A 677 2.86 -24.66 -32.69
C SER A 677 1.93 -24.85 -33.89
N PHE A 678 1.14 -25.93 -33.92
CA PHE A 678 0.16 -26.19 -34.98
C PHE A 678 -0.94 -25.13 -35.01
N ASP A 679 -1.54 -24.82 -33.86
CA ASP A 679 -2.55 -23.77 -33.74
C ASP A 679 -1.99 -22.41 -34.23
N CYS A 680 -0.70 -22.14 -34.00
CA CYS A 680 -0.03 -20.95 -34.50
C CYS A 680 0.16 -20.98 -36.02
N LEU A 681 0.63 -22.09 -36.59
CA LEU A 681 0.80 -22.25 -38.04
C LEU A 681 -0.54 -22.09 -38.77
N ASP A 682 -1.62 -22.67 -38.23
CA ASP A 682 -2.98 -22.45 -38.71
C ASP A 682 -3.34 -20.96 -38.70
N GLY A 683 -3.10 -20.29 -37.56
CA GLY A 683 -3.49 -18.91 -37.35
C GLY A 683 -2.71 -17.86 -38.17
N ILE A 684 -1.52 -18.20 -38.69
CA ILE A 684 -0.69 -17.29 -39.49
C ILE A 684 -0.52 -17.73 -40.95
N GLY A 685 -1.19 -18.81 -41.39
CA GLY A 685 -1.02 -19.38 -42.72
C GLY A 685 0.38 -19.96 -42.96
N GLY A 686 1.01 -20.47 -41.90
CA GLY A 686 2.39 -20.96 -41.94
C GLY A 686 2.55 -22.24 -42.78
N TRP A 687 1.48 -23.02 -42.96
CA TRP A 687 1.49 -24.28 -43.69
C TRP A 687 1.87 -24.14 -45.18
N ASP A 688 1.72 -22.96 -45.76
CA ASP A 688 2.15 -22.69 -47.14
C ASP A 688 3.68 -22.76 -47.29
N LYS A 689 4.44 -22.66 -46.20
CA LYS A 689 5.90 -22.76 -46.16
C LYS A 689 6.35 -24.16 -45.74
N VAL A 690 6.08 -25.15 -46.60
CA VAL A 690 6.32 -26.58 -46.33
C VAL A 690 7.76 -26.85 -45.88
N GLU A 691 8.76 -26.28 -46.56
CA GLU A 691 10.18 -26.48 -46.22
C GLU A 691 10.51 -25.95 -44.81
N HIS A 692 9.97 -24.78 -44.43
CA HIS A 692 10.12 -24.25 -43.07
C HIS A 692 9.42 -25.13 -42.04
N CYS A 693 8.21 -25.62 -42.32
CA CYS A 693 7.49 -26.51 -41.42
C CYS A 693 8.27 -27.80 -41.17
N GLN A 694 8.83 -28.41 -42.22
CA GLN A 694 9.69 -29.60 -42.11
C GLN A 694 10.93 -29.31 -41.25
N TRP A 695 11.62 -28.20 -41.53
CA TRP A 695 12.81 -27.80 -40.77
C TRP A 695 12.51 -27.56 -39.28
N ILE A 696 11.41 -26.87 -38.97
CA ILE A 696 10.99 -26.59 -37.59
C ILE A 696 10.62 -27.90 -36.88
N ALA A 697 9.92 -28.81 -37.56
CA ALA A 697 9.57 -30.12 -37.01
C ALA A 697 10.82 -30.97 -36.68
N GLU A 698 11.80 -31.00 -37.59
CA GLU A 698 13.08 -31.69 -37.37
C GLU A 698 13.82 -31.12 -36.15
N LYS A 699 13.90 -29.79 -36.01
CA LYS A 699 14.54 -29.15 -34.86
C LYS A 699 13.78 -29.37 -33.57
N ALA A 700 12.45 -29.37 -33.61
CA ALA A 700 11.64 -29.67 -32.45
C ALA A 700 11.86 -31.10 -31.94
N ALA A 701 11.98 -32.07 -32.85
CA ALA A 701 12.34 -33.44 -32.51
C ALA A 701 13.79 -33.53 -31.97
N GLU A 702 14.73 -32.76 -32.50
CA GLU A 702 16.12 -32.72 -32.01
C GLU A 702 16.21 -32.20 -30.56
N TRP A 703 15.48 -31.15 -30.22
CA TRP A 703 15.58 -30.47 -28.91
C TRP A 703 14.75 -31.07 -27.78
N THR A 704 13.79 -31.93 -28.08
CA THR A 704 13.03 -32.63 -27.02
C THR A 704 13.89 -33.72 -26.37
N GLN A 705 13.98 -33.73 -25.04
CA GLN A 705 14.93 -34.57 -24.27
C GLN A 705 14.74 -36.11 -24.39
N TYR A 706 13.76 -36.61 -25.15
CA TYR A 706 13.45 -38.05 -25.26
C TYR A 706 14.33 -38.84 -26.26
N ASN A 707 15.52 -38.33 -26.58
CA ASN A 707 16.43 -38.91 -27.58
C ASN A 707 17.15 -40.21 -27.16
N THR A 708 16.79 -40.86 -26.06
CA THR A 708 17.33 -42.22 -25.73
C THR A 708 16.29 -43.35 -25.72
N ALA A 709 15.02 -43.10 -26.05
CA ALA A 709 14.00 -44.17 -26.09
C ALA A 709 13.16 -44.27 -27.39
N MET A 710 13.23 -43.30 -28.30
CA MET A 710 12.57 -43.40 -29.61
C MET A 710 13.58 -43.52 -30.75
N GLN A 711 14.25 -44.65 -30.80
CA GLN A 711 14.91 -45.13 -32.01
C GLN A 711 13.90 -45.95 -32.85
N TYR A 712 12.86 -45.30 -33.37
CA TYR A 712 11.98 -45.79 -34.46
C TYR A 712 11.37 -44.57 -35.18
N PRO A 713 11.14 -44.65 -36.49
CA PRO A 713 11.96 -43.97 -37.49
C PRO A 713 11.38 -42.60 -37.86
N ARG A 714 12.18 -41.84 -38.62
CA ARG A 714 11.87 -40.59 -39.34
C ARG A 714 10.55 -40.58 -40.16
N ASP A 715 9.79 -41.67 -40.16
CA ASP A 715 8.62 -41.92 -40.99
C ASP A 715 7.30 -41.33 -40.43
N TRP A 716 7.22 -41.01 -39.13
CA TRP A 716 6.01 -40.37 -38.56
C TRP A 716 5.87 -38.89 -38.95
N TRP A 717 6.99 -38.19 -39.16
CA TRP A 717 6.99 -36.79 -39.58
C TRP A 717 6.94 -36.61 -41.10
N ASN A 718 7.39 -37.61 -41.87
CA ASN A 718 7.27 -37.60 -43.35
C ASN A 718 5.85 -37.89 -43.87
N ALA A 719 4.92 -38.29 -42.99
CA ALA A 719 3.52 -38.52 -43.31
C ALA A 719 2.61 -37.31 -42.95
N TRP A 720 3.18 -36.22 -42.41
CA TRP A 720 2.51 -34.96 -42.10
C TRP A 720 2.72 -33.92 -43.19
#